data_AF-A0AAV4F5R3-F1
#
_entry.id   AF-A0AAV4F5R3-F1
#
_cell.length_a   1.000
_cell.length_b   1.000
_cell.length_c   1.000
_cell.angle_alpha   90.00
_cell.angle_beta   90.00
_cell.angle_gamma   90.00
#
_symmetry.space_group_name_H-M   'P 1'
#
loop_
_entity.id
_entity.type
_entity.pdbx_description
1 polymer ?
#
loop_
_entity_poly.entity_id
_entity_poly.type
_entity_poly.pdbx_seq_one_letter_code
_entity_poly.pdbx_strand_id
1 'polypeptide(L)'
;MALDEEDDGDDSDEEELALMARAWRLSKHTFNHFFIPGFEPPKRKPKHVTKCYKIVSLKSTTPEDLYAKKIDAEEYGEALALAQAYKLDCDLVYQRQWRKSVVSKASIQDYLSKISKRAWVLHECLERVPENIDAMTELLQYGLHGTDLPALLAVGRGEDGGRFILCDPDEGLYDDIYDEFNPESMREKERKRAEIRQSYLDQIDFGSLNLEQKEICRARLKFLQYLDRLKTYEVKLLSRHGYQIDWGEEKLVFSYRWPAHQTSDFVIGKIATSECILGGASVAAERYNASFYTAFRSRSIYELAAENAQNNDWRAVETLLTFHSEELAPHRLAILSNFPETADPSDYSSLLPEIGEDDTVIPWETDSWRELDWVEAPDCRKAVDLGCEDESAFLYSEVPIKYRSKSPSKAVAEEWYAERACEIERRSRLVDFAIELVKQGIQKGAESLGELLDDLVVLEMMVYECSVDDSLTFAKLREMADYDRLELIMSKSPEEMYAKNLRRWVMPFLQRCEQGQPGAYDQLLRDFVLTKARDDLTDVLKIFQISKTTVTSPMIRTSTELMSLALDALYSCTRDDQLDLITKIFECLPSHSHDAQSNSSENVRLHKQIDHLEQHICAAKIFEANNMKNTLAYIKSSENDPEESRTLMVRLTRMASKRSLPLNEMEWLKLHEDVMTLQAKVYRCISRAVCRE
;
A
#
# COMPACT_ATOMS: atom_id res chain seq x y z
N MET A 1 -2.47 55.31 37.74
CA MET A 1 -1.74 56.22 36.83
C MET A 1 -1.31 55.35 35.68
N ALA A 2 -2.17 54.95 34.76
CA ALA A 2 -3.15 55.75 34.01
C ALA A 2 -2.48 56.89 33.23
N LEU A 3 -2.83 56.85 31.94
CA LEU A 3 -2.75 57.88 30.89
C LEU A 3 -1.39 58.05 30.21
N ASP A 4 -1.28 58.19 28.90
CA ASP A 4 -2.13 57.95 27.73
C ASP A 4 -1.16 58.20 26.56
N GLU A 5 -0.97 57.22 25.67
CA GLU A 5 -0.42 57.46 24.33
C GLU A 5 -1.60 57.52 23.36
N GLU A 6 -2.15 58.73 23.18
CA GLU A 6 -3.05 59.07 22.07
C GLU A 6 -2.23 59.69 20.92
N ASP A 7 -2.16 58.91 19.84
CA ASP A 7 -2.36 59.27 18.43
C ASP A 7 -2.67 60.75 18.12
N ASP A 8 -1.78 61.40 17.35
CA ASP A 8 -2.07 62.61 16.58
C ASP A 8 -1.17 62.60 15.33
N GLY A 9 -1.56 61.80 14.34
CA GLY A 9 -0.91 61.74 13.04
C GLY A 9 -1.87 62.11 11.91
N ASP A 10 -2.11 63.41 11.67
CA ASP A 10 -2.42 63.92 10.30
C ASP A 10 -2.40 65.47 10.10
N ASP A 11 -1.64 66.26 10.87
CA ASP A 11 -1.62 67.74 10.72
C ASP A 11 -0.36 68.32 10.02
N SER A 12 0.59 67.47 9.59
CA SER A 12 1.90 67.94 9.06
C SER A 12 1.83 68.48 7.62
N ASP A 13 0.90 68.01 6.79
CA ASP A 13 0.89 68.32 5.35
C ASP A 13 0.26 69.69 5.04
N GLU A 14 -0.68 70.17 5.86
CA GLU A 14 -1.31 71.49 5.69
C GLU A 14 -0.38 72.65 6.09
N GLU A 15 0.41 72.50 7.15
CA GLU A 15 1.39 73.52 7.55
C GLU A 15 2.54 73.65 6.53
N GLU A 16 2.99 72.53 5.94
CA GLU A 16 4.05 72.54 4.93
C GLU A 16 3.60 73.21 3.62
N LEU A 17 2.36 72.97 3.18
CA LEU A 17 1.75 73.65 2.03
C LEU A 17 1.55 75.16 2.29
N ALA A 18 1.20 75.55 3.51
CA ALA A 18 1.05 76.95 3.90
C ALA A 18 2.39 77.70 3.95
N LEU A 19 3.45 77.05 4.46
CA LEU A 19 4.83 77.55 4.47
C LEU A 19 5.39 77.69 3.05
N MET A 20 5.18 76.69 2.19
CA MET A 20 5.54 76.72 0.77
C MET A 20 4.82 77.87 0.03
N ALA A 21 3.52 78.07 0.30
CA ALA A 21 2.74 79.16 -0.29
C ALA A 21 3.21 80.56 0.17
N ARG A 22 3.67 80.70 1.42
CA ARG A 22 4.27 81.94 1.94
C ARG A 22 5.66 82.20 1.36
N ALA A 23 6.50 81.17 1.27
CA ALA A 23 7.83 81.26 0.64
C ALA A 23 7.72 81.65 -0.84
N TRP A 24 6.73 81.11 -1.55
CA TRP A 24 6.46 81.45 -2.95
C TRP A 24 5.99 82.91 -3.13
N ARG A 25 5.19 83.44 -2.18
CA ARG A 25 4.75 84.85 -2.20
C ARG A 25 5.90 85.82 -1.92
N LEU A 26 6.80 85.49 -0.98
CA LEU A 26 7.99 86.31 -0.72
C LEU A 26 8.96 86.27 -1.89
N SER A 27 9.20 85.10 -2.48
CA SER A 27 10.03 84.94 -3.69
C SER A 27 9.49 85.77 -4.86
N LYS A 28 8.16 85.80 -5.05
CA LYS A 28 7.51 86.62 -6.08
C LYS A 28 7.64 88.13 -5.85
N HIS A 29 7.70 88.55 -4.58
CA HIS A 29 7.84 89.96 -4.21
C HIS A 29 9.29 90.46 -4.28
N THR A 30 10.27 89.59 -4.01
CA THR A 30 11.71 89.91 -4.16
C THR A 30 12.16 89.87 -5.62
N PHE A 31 11.61 88.97 -6.43
CA PHE A 31 11.94 88.87 -7.86
C PHE A 31 11.50 90.11 -8.67
N ASN A 32 10.40 90.76 -8.27
CA ASN A 32 9.89 91.97 -8.94
C ASN A 32 10.72 93.24 -8.66
N HIS A 33 11.65 93.23 -7.70
CA HIS A 33 12.39 94.42 -7.30
C HIS A 33 13.80 94.51 -7.91
N PHE A 34 14.27 93.47 -8.61
CA PHE A 34 15.69 93.36 -9.04
C PHE A 34 15.93 93.26 -10.56
N PHE A 35 14.92 93.36 -11.43
CA PHE A 35 15.14 93.32 -12.89
C PHE A 35 14.59 94.54 -13.64
N ILE A 36 15.54 95.38 -14.05
CA ILE A 36 15.66 96.24 -15.26
C ILE A 36 14.35 96.59 -16.02
N PRO A 37 14.03 97.89 -16.22
CA PRO A 37 12.86 98.32 -16.98
C PRO A 37 13.10 98.09 -18.48
N GLY A 38 12.32 97.21 -19.10
CA GLY A 38 12.33 97.09 -20.57
C GLY A 38 11.90 95.76 -21.18
N PHE A 39 11.67 94.71 -20.40
CA PHE A 39 11.19 93.43 -20.94
C PHE A 39 9.84 93.06 -20.32
N GLU A 40 8.76 93.57 -20.93
CA GLU A 40 7.42 93.05 -20.69
C GLU A 40 7.26 91.80 -21.58
N PRO A 41 7.30 90.56 -21.06
CA PRO A 41 6.92 89.40 -21.86
C PRO A 41 5.48 89.64 -22.34
N PRO A 42 5.15 89.36 -23.61
CA PRO A 42 3.83 89.68 -24.15
C PRO A 42 2.77 89.08 -23.22
N LYS A 43 1.93 89.94 -22.64
CA LYS A 43 0.81 89.53 -21.77
C LYS A 43 0.06 88.44 -22.52
N ARG A 44 0.19 87.18 -22.07
CA ARG A 44 -0.60 86.08 -22.62
C ARG A 44 -2.05 86.45 -22.32
N LYS A 45 -2.76 86.93 -23.34
CA LYS A 45 -4.19 87.23 -23.25
C LYS A 45 -4.87 86.02 -22.58
N PRO A 46 -5.78 86.22 -21.60
CA PRO A 46 -6.51 85.10 -21.04
C PRO A 46 -7.14 84.35 -22.21
N LYS A 47 -6.68 83.11 -22.47
CA LYS A 47 -7.36 82.24 -23.42
C LYS A 47 -8.70 81.94 -22.77
N HIS A 48 -9.76 82.66 -23.17
CA HIS A 48 -11.11 82.17 -22.98
C HIS A 48 -11.17 80.83 -23.72
N VAL A 49 -11.04 79.74 -22.97
CA VAL A 49 -11.33 78.41 -23.50
C VAL A 49 -12.84 78.32 -23.54
N THR A 50 -13.43 78.87 -24.59
CA THR A 50 -14.84 78.63 -24.89
C THR A 50 -14.91 77.19 -25.38
N LYS A 51 -15.17 76.25 -24.47
CA LYS A 51 -15.46 74.87 -24.85
C LYS A 51 -16.81 74.86 -25.54
N CYS A 52 -16.81 74.90 -26.87
CA CYS A 52 -18.03 74.70 -27.66
C CYS A 52 -18.36 73.21 -27.69
N TYR A 53 -19.23 72.77 -26.79
CA TYR A 53 -19.79 71.43 -26.81
C TYR A 53 -20.91 71.38 -27.87
N LYS A 54 -20.78 70.49 -28.87
CA LYS A 54 -21.84 70.18 -29.81
C LYS A 54 -22.50 68.89 -29.35
N ILE A 55 -23.76 68.95 -28.94
CA ILE A 55 -24.53 67.76 -28.57
C ILE A 55 -24.68 66.90 -29.84
N VAL A 56 -24.09 65.71 -29.82
CA VAL A 56 -24.08 64.79 -30.97
C VAL A 56 -25.40 64.04 -31.09
N SER A 57 -25.97 63.62 -29.96
CA SER A 57 -27.30 62.98 -29.89
C SER A 57 -27.86 63.01 -28.48
N LEU A 58 -29.15 63.26 -28.33
CA LEU A 58 -29.93 62.99 -27.12
C LEU A 58 -30.69 61.69 -27.35
N LYS A 59 -30.36 60.65 -26.59
CA LYS A 59 -31.03 59.35 -26.66
C LYS A 59 -31.79 59.14 -25.35
N SER A 60 -33.09 58.84 -25.45
CA SER A 60 -33.86 58.37 -24.29
C SER A 60 -33.34 56.99 -23.92
N THR A 61 -32.77 56.85 -22.73
CA THR A 61 -32.36 55.57 -22.14
C THR A 61 -33.05 55.41 -20.80
N THR A 62 -33.54 54.22 -20.51
CA THR A 62 -34.08 53.93 -19.18
C THR A 62 -32.95 53.90 -18.14
N PRO A 63 -33.24 54.19 -16.86
CA PRO A 63 -32.26 54.07 -15.78
C PRO A 63 -31.61 52.69 -15.71
N GLU A 64 -32.36 51.63 -16.01
CA GLU A 64 -31.88 50.24 -16.06
C GLU A 64 -30.86 50.01 -17.18
N ASP A 65 -31.14 50.53 -18.39
CA ASP A 65 -30.23 50.43 -19.54
C ASP A 65 -28.95 51.25 -19.30
N LEU A 66 -29.06 52.40 -18.64
CA LEU A 66 -27.91 53.22 -18.28
C LEU A 66 -27.08 52.51 -17.19
N TYR A 67 -27.74 51.94 -16.18
CA TYR A 67 -27.11 51.18 -15.11
C TYR A 67 -26.32 49.99 -15.65
N ALA A 68 -26.92 49.16 -16.52
CA ALA A 68 -26.23 48.04 -17.15
C ALA A 68 -24.99 48.48 -17.94
N LYS A 69 -25.10 49.55 -18.73
CA LYS A 69 -23.96 50.13 -19.47
C LYS A 69 -22.85 50.63 -18.55
N LYS A 70 -23.20 51.25 -17.42
CA LYS A 70 -22.23 51.77 -16.45
C LYS A 70 -21.48 50.64 -15.74
N ILE A 71 -22.16 49.54 -15.44
CA ILE A 71 -21.53 48.30 -14.95
C ILE A 71 -20.57 47.74 -16.01
N ASP A 72 -20.98 47.67 -17.27
CA ASP A 72 -20.15 47.16 -18.36
C ASP A 72 -18.95 48.06 -18.67
N ALA A 73 -19.09 49.37 -18.47
CA ALA A 73 -18.02 50.35 -18.60
C ALA A 73 -17.09 50.44 -17.37
N GLU A 74 -17.32 49.62 -16.34
CA GLU A 74 -16.55 49.60 -15.08
C GLU A 74 -16.63 50.89 -14.25
N GLU A 75 -17.64 51.74 -14.51
CA GLU A 75 -17.90 52.98 -13.78
C GLU A 75 -18.76 52.69 -12.52
N TYR A 76 -18.22 51.85 -11.63
CA TYR A 76 -18.98 51.27 -10.50
C TYR A 76 -19.51 52.32 -9.52
N GLY A 77 -18.79 53.42 -9.28
CA GLY A 77 -19.24 54.50 -8.40
C GLY A 77 -20.49 55.21 -8.92
N GLU A 78 -20.53 55.49 -10.23
CA GLU A 78 -21.71 56.07 -10.88
C GLU A 78 -22.86 55.06 -10.95
N ALA A 79 -22.56 53.79 -11.20
CA ALA A 79 -23.54 52.71 -11.18
C ALA A 79 -24.21 52.56 -9.80
N LEU A 80 -23.44 52.61 -8.70
CA LEU A 80 -23.98 52.58 -7.33
C LEU A 80 -24.84 53.81 -7.01
N ALA A 81 -24.40 55.00 -7.42
CA ALA A 81 -25.20 56.22 -7.26
C ALA A 81 -26.53 56.13 -8.03
N LEU A 82 -26.52 55.59 -9.25
CA LEU A 82 -27.72 55.32 -10.03
C LEU A 82 -28.62 54.27 -9.36
N ALA A 83 -28.03 53.20 -8.82
CA ALA A 83 -28.79 52.16 -8.14
C ALA A 83 -29.51 52.69 -6.90
N GLN A 84 -28.82 53.51 -6.09
CA GLN A 84 -29.42 54.16 -4.92
C GLN A 84 -30.51 55.16 -5.32
N ALA A 85 -30.28 55.97 -6.35
CA ALA A 85 -31.23 56.98 -6.81
C ALA A 85 -32.53 56.40 -7.38
N TYR A 86 -32.43 55.27 -8.09
CA TYR A 86 -33.56 54.64 -8.79
C TYR A 86 -34.05 53.33 -8.14
N LYS A 87 -33.54 52.97 -6.95
CA LYS A 87 -33.84 51.71 -6.23
C LYS A 87 -33.57 50.46 -7.08
N LEU A 88 -32.48 50.47 -7.84
CA LEU A 88 -32.00 49.30 -8.57
C LEU A 88 -31.14 48.42 -7.67
N ASP A 89 -30.93 47.18 -8.09
CA ASP A 89 -30.19 46.17 -7.32
C ASP A 89 -28.69 46.46 -7.29
N CYS A 90 -28.20 46.96 -6.15
CA CYS A 90 -26.78 47.24 -5.91
C CYS A 90 -25.89 45.98 -5.97
N ASP A 91 -26.45 44.78 -5.71
CA ASP A 91 -25.67 43.55 -5.73
C ASP A 91 -25.04 43.34 -7.11
N LEU A 92 -25.71 43.72 -8.20
CA LEU A 92 -25.19 43.55 -9.56
C LEU A 92 -23.84 44.27 -9.78
N VAL A 93 -23.61 45.42 -9.13
CA VAL A 93 -22.31 46.10 -9.17
C VAL A 93 -21.26 45.26 -8.45
N TYR A 94 -21.53 44.89 -7.20
CA TYR A 94 -20.59 44.15 -6.36
C TYR A 94 -20.30 42.74 -6.90
N GLN A 95 -21.30 42.07 -7.49
CA GLN A 95 -21.14 40.79 -8.18
C GLN A 95 -20.20 40.91 -9.39
N ARG A 96 -20.28 42.02 -10.14
CA ARG A 96 -19.37 42.29 -11.27
C ARG A 96 -17.95 42.57 -10.78
N GLN A 97 -17.80 43.33 -9.70
CA GLN A 97 -16.50 43.61 -9.08
C GLN A 97 -15.86 42.32 -8.54
N TRP A 98 -16.62 41.51 -7.79
CA TRP A 98 -16.18 40.21 -7.27
C TRP A 98 -15.68 39.29 -8.38
N ARG A 99 -16.44 39.13 -9.48
CA ARG A 99 -16.06 38.25 -10.60
C ARG A 99 -14.75 38.66 -11.28
N LYS A 100 -14.36 39.93 -11.20
CA LYS A 100 -13.10 40.44 -11.76
C LYS A 100 -11.96 40.48 -10.75
N SER A 101 -12.26 40.51 -9.45
CA SER A 101 -11.23 40.53 -8.41
C SER A 101 -10.64 39.14 -8.19
N VAL A 102 -9.36 39.08 -7.84
CA VAL A 102 -8.77 37.88 -7.21
C VAL A 102 -9.38 37.70 -5.84
N VAL A 103 -9.59 36.45 -5.42
CA VAL A 103 -10.13 36.18 -4.08
C VAL A 103 -9.03 36.35 -3.05
N SER A 104 -9.28 37.23 -2.09
CA SER A 104 -8.45 37.49 -0.92
C SER A 104 -9.33 37.94 0.23
N LYS A 105 -8.78 37.97 1.45
CA LYS A 105 -9.47 38.52 2.63
C LYS A 105 -10.00 39.95 2.38
N ALA A 106 -9.20 40.78 1.71
CA ALA A 106 -9.60 42.14 1.33
C ALA A 106 -10.77 42.15 0.33
N SER A 107 -10.72 41.34 -0.74
CA SER A 107 -11.79 41.31 -1.74
C SER A 107 -13.11 40.77 -1.19
N ILE A 108 -13.04 39.83 -0.24
CA ILE A 108 -14.21 39.31 0.48
C ILE A 108 -14.87 40.47 1.25
N GLN A 109 -14.08 41.23 2.00
CA GLN A 109 -14.59 42.37 2.76
C GLN A 109 -15.05 43.54 1.88
N ASP A 110 -14.39 43.80 0.76
CA ASP A 110 -14.70 44.93 -0.10
C ASP A 110 -15.90 44.72 -1.01
N TYR A 111 -16.17 43.48 -1.40
CA TYR A 111 -17.22 43.15 -2.39
C TYR A 111 -18.21 42.12 -1.88
N LEU A 112 -17.76 40.93 -1.46
CA LEU A 112 -18.66 39.83 -1.09
C LEU A 112 -19.53 40.18 0.12
N SER A 113 -18.97 40.88 1.11
CA SER A 113 -19.67 41.35 2.30
C SER A 113 -20.80 42.35 2.03
N LYS A 114 -20.77 43.02 0.88
CA LYS A 114 -21.75 44.04 0.48
C LYS A 114 -22.91 43.45 -0.34
N ILE A 115 -22.83 42.17 -0.69
CA ILE A 115 -23.85 41.48 -1.48
C ILE A 115 -24.92 40.93 -0.55
N SER A 116 -26.16 41.32 -0.80
CA SER A 116 -27.27 40.99 0.07
C SER A 116 -27.79 39.58 -0.14
N LYS A 117 -27.83 39.06 -1.37
CA LYS A 117 -28.49 37.76 -1.67
C LYS A 117 -27.75 36.54 -1.10
N ARG A 118 -28.37 35.86 -0.12
CA ARG A 118 -27.83 34.64 0.53
C ARG A 118 -27.44 33.54 -0.45
N ALA A 119 -28.37 33.13 -1.31
CA ALA A 119 -28.14 32.03 -2.25
C ALA A 119 -26.96 32.29 -3.19
N TRP A 120 -26.75 33.56 -3.59
CA TRP A 120 -25.64 33.93 -4.46
C TRP A 120 -24.30 33.89 -3.72
N VAL A 121 -24.24 34.45 -2.51
CA VAL A 121 -23.02 34.43 -1.69
C VAL A 121 -22.60 32.99 -1.37
N LEU A 122 -23.54 32.15 -0.92
CA LEU A 122 -23.25 30.74 -0.61
C LEU A 122 -22.79 29.96 -1.85
N HIS A 123 -23.41 30.19 -3.00
CA HIS A 123 -22.98 29.58 -4.27
C HIS A 123 -21.55 29.98 -4.64
N GLU A 124 -21.20 31.27 -4.54
CA GLU A 124 -19.83 31.72 -4.85
C GLU A 124 -18.79 31.17 -3.88
N CYS A 125 -19.10 31.09 -2.58
CA CYS A 125 -18.21 30.45 -1.61
C CYS A 125 -18.01 28.95 -1.88
N LEU A 126 -19.01 28.27 -2.44
CA LEU A 126 -18.93 26.84 -2.76
C LEU A 126 -18.25 26.57 -4.11
N GLU A 127 -18.51 27.37 -5.14
CA GLU A 127 -18.03 27.10 -6.49
C GLU A 127 -16.63 27.68 -6.76
N ARG A 128 -16.33 28.86 -6.21
CA ARG A 128 -15.11 29.57 -6.54
C ARG A 128 -13.91 29.01 -5.77
N VAL A 129 -12.83 28.71 -6.48
CA VAL A 129 -11.57 28.22 -5.91
C VAL A 129 -10.46 29.24 -6.16
N PRO A 130 -9.90 29.90 -5.12
CA PRO A 130 -8.77 30.81 -5.23
C PRO A 130 -7.46 30.08 -5.57
N GLU A 131 -6.46 30.81 -6.08
CA GLU A 131 -5.10 30.29 -6.34
C GLU A 131 -4.21 30.23 -5.08
N ASN A 132 -4.69 30.76 -3.96
CA ASN A 132 -3.99 30.73 -2.68
C ASN A 132 -4.79 29.93 -1.66
N ILE A 133 -4.10 29.06 -0.93
CA ILE A 133 -4.65 28.22 0.13
C ILE A 133 -5.29 29.04 1.26
N ASP A 134 -4.63 30.12 1.70
CA ASP A 134 -5.16 31.00 2.74
C ASP A 134 -6.46 31.69 2.28
N ALA A 135 -6.50 32.09 1.01
CA ALA A 135 -7.69 32.70 0.42
C ALA A 135 -8.85 31.70 0.29
N MET A 136 -8.55 30.41 0.01
CA MET A 136 -9.55 29.35 0.02
C MET A 136 -10.11 29.13 1.43
N THR A 137 -9.23 29.06 2.44
CA THR A 137 -9.61 28.93 3.85
C THR A 137 -10.53 30.07 4.29
N GLU A 138 -10.14 31.32 4.01
CA GLU A 138 -10.95 32.51 4.35
C GLU A 138 -12.30 32.51 3.62
N LEU A 139 -12.37 32.06 2.36
CA LEU A 139 -13.62 31.97 1.61
C LEU A 139 -14.58 30.91 2.19
N LEU A 140 -14.06 29.73 2.56
CA LEU A 140 -14.85 28.68 3.21
C LEU A 140 -15.35 29.12 4.59
N GLN A 141 -14.48 29.75 5.38
CA GLN A 141 -14.83 30.30 6.69
C GLN A 141 -15.90 31.39 6.58
N TYR A 142 -15.82 32.26 5.56
CA TYR A 142 -16.86 33.25 5.29
C TYR A 142 -18.23 32.61 5.04
N GLY A 143 -18.27 31.51 4.27
CA GLY A 143 -19.47 30.70 4.08
C GLY A 143 -19.98 30.03 5.37
N LEU A 144 -19.08 29.54 6.23
CA LEU A 144 -19.43 28.93 7.53
C LEU A 144 -20.05 29.94 8.49
N HIS A 145 -19.53 31.16 8.56
CA HIS A 145 -20.14 32.25 9.34
C HIS A 145 -21.53 32.62 8.82
N GLY A 146 -21.75 32.50 7.50
CA GLY A 146 -23.05 32.71 6.88
C GLY A 146 -24.08 31.58 7.07
N THR A 147 -23.66 30.45 7.64
CA THR A 147 -24.47 29.24 7.77
C THR A 147 -24.50 28.72 9.21
N ASP A 148 -24.13 29.53 10.20
CA ASP A 148 -24.17 29.15 11.61
C ASP A 148 -25.59 29.25 12.22
N LEU A 149 -25.74 28.82 13.47
CA LEU A 149 -27.03 28.71 14.16
C LEU A 149 -27.90 29.98 14.14
N PRO A 150 -27.37 31.21 14.34
CA PRO A 150 -28.20 32.42 14.29
C PRO A 150 -28.80 32.66 12.90
N ALA A 151 -28.04 32.43 11.83
CA ALA A 151 -28.53 32.51 10.47
C ALA A 151 -29.61 31.45 10.21
N LEU A 152 -29.40 30.21 10.66
CA LEU A 152 -30.39 29.14 10.52
C LEU A 152 -31.73 29.46 11.20
N LEU A 153 -31.68 30.08 12.39
CA LEU A 153 -32.87 30.52 13.13
C LEU A 153 -33.59 31.69 12.45
N ALA A 154 -32.85 32.70 12.01
CA ALA A 154 -33.42 33.85 11.29
C ALA A 154 -34.14 33.42 10.00
N VAL A 155 -33.57 32.43 9.29
CA VAL A 155 -34.16 31.83 8.08
C VAL A 155 -35.36 30.94 8.41
N GLY A 156 -35.34 30.25 9.55
CA GLY A 156 -36.50 29.53 10.07
C GLY A 156 -37.69 30.45 10.35
N ARG A 157 -37.42 31.65 10.88
CA ARG A 157 -38.42 32.68 11.19
C ARG A 157 -38.81 33.57 10.00
N GLY A 158 -38.07 33.50 8.89
CA GLY A 158 -38.27 34.35 7.71
C GLY A 158 -37.86 35.82 7.94
N GLU A 159 -36.98 36.08 8.91
CA GLU A 159 -36.52 37.43 9.29
C GLU A 159 -35.44 37.98 8.35
N ASP A 160 -34.74 37.09 7.64
CA ASP A 160 -33.63 37.43 6.77
C ASP A 160 -34.11 38.08 5.45
N GLY A 161 -35.29 37.69 4.95
CA GLY A 161 -35.84 38.17 3.68
C GLY A 161 -34.99 37.77 2.47
N GLY A 162 -34.34 36.60 2.53
CA GLY A 162 -33.40 36.11 1.51
C GLY A 162 -32.01 36.74 1.58
N ARG A 163 -31.71 37.49 2.66
CA ARG A 163 -30.42 38.16 2.84
C ARG A 163 -29.40 37.25 3.50
N PHE A 164 -28.14 37.42 3.12
CA PHE A 164 -27.00 36.80 3.77
C PHE A 164 -26.80 37.45 5.14
N ILE A 165 -26.77 36.63 6.19
CA ILE A 165 -26.52 37.07 7.56
C ILE A 165 -25.14 36.54 7.93
N LEU A 166 -24.19 37.44 8.18
CA LEU A 166 -22.88 37.07 8.67
C LEU A 166 -22.94 36.94 10.20
N CYS A 167 -22.84 35.72 10.73
CA CYS A 167 -22.83 35.48 12.16
C CYS A 167 -21.45 35.72 12.75
N ASP A 168 -21.39 36.44 13.87
CA ASP A 168 -20.14 36.63 14.62
C ASP A 168 -19.97 35.50 15.65
N PRO A 169 -18.83 34.77 15.62
CA PRO A 169 -18.53 33.76 16.64
C PRO A 169 -18.50 34.24 18.08
N ASP A 170 -18.27 35.53 18.27
CA ASP A 170 -18.17 36.19 19.58
C ASP A 170 -19.45 36.97 19.94
N GLU A 171 -20.54 36.81 19.17
CA GLU A 171 -21.81 37.47 19.45
C GLU A 171 -22.33 37.06 20.84
N GLY A 172 -22.62 38.06 21.69
CA GLY A 172 -23.03 37.86 23.08
C GLY A 172 -21.88 37.65 24.08
N LEU A 173 -20.62 37.70 23.65
CA LEU A 173 -19.44 37.62 24.53
C LEU A 173 -18.77 38.98 24.78
N TYR A 174 -19.16 40.04 24.06
CA TYR A 174 -18.55 41.37 24.19
C TYR A 174 -18.85 42.08 25.51
N ASP A 175 -19.90 41.64 26.21
CA ASP A 175 -20.30 42.23 27.51
C ASP A 175 -19.32 41.88 28.63
N ASP A 176 -18.49 40.85 28.43
CA ASP A 176 -17.49 40.38 29.39
C ASP A 176 -16.07 40.67 28.90
N ILE A 177 -15.20 41.13 29.81
CA ILE A 177 -13.77 41.33 29.52
C ILE A 177 -13.04 40.02 29.78
N TYR A 178 -12.46 39.44 28.73
CA TYR A 178 -11.64 38.24 28.80
C TYR A 178 -10.16 38.60 28.64
N ASP A 179 -9.31 38.02 29.48
CA ASP A 179 -7.87 38.16 29.38
C ASP A 179 -7.30 37.05 28.49
N GLU A 180 -6.87 37.40 27.29
CA GLU A 180 -6.33 36.47 26.29
C GLU A 180 -5.06 35.75 26.77
N PHE A 181 -4.34 36.31 27.74
CA PHE A 181 -3.12 35.71 28.30
C PHE A 181 -3.38 34.82 29.52
N ASN A 182 -4.63 34.78 30.02
CA ASN A 182 -5.03 33.94 31.13
C ASN A 182 -5.80 32.69 30.64
N PRO A 183 -5.24 31.48 30.78
CA PRO A 183 -5.90 30.24 30.36
C PRO A 183 -7.27 29.99 31.01
N GLU A 184 -7.47 30.41 32.27
CA GLU A 184 -8.77 30.24 32.95
C GLU A 184 -9.83 31.20 32.40
N SER A 185 -9.42 32.42 32.03
CA SER A 185 -10.32 33.40 31.41
C SER A 185 -10.78 32.94 30.02
N MET A 186 -9.88 32.33 29.24
CA MET A 186 -10.23 31.75 27.94
C MET A 186 -11.17 30.54 28.06
N ARG A 187 -10.97 29.67 29.06
CA ARG A 187 -11.90 28.57 29.37
C ARG A 187 -13.29 29.07 29.73
N GLU A 188 -13.38 30.16 30.49
CA GLU A 188 -14.65 30.80 30.82
C GLU A 188 -15.33 31.37 29.57
N LYS A 189 -14.58 32.03 28.68
CA LYS A 189 -15.08 32.51 27.38
C LYS A 189 -15.66 31.38 26.54
N GLU A 190 -14.94 30.26 26.45
CA GLU A 190 -15.38 29.07 25.72
C GLU A 190 -16.64 28.44 26.34
N ARG A 191 -16.72 28.37 27.67
CA ARG A 191 -17.92 27.86 28.35
C ARG A 191 -19.15 28.72 28.05
N LYS A 192 -19.05 30.05 28.18
CA LYS A 192 -20.16 30.95 27.84
C LYS A 192 -20.55 30.85 26.37
N ARG A 193 -19.57 30.74 25.47
CA ARG A 193 -19.85 30.53 24.04
C ARG A 193 -20.62 29.22 23.81
N ALA A 194 -20.23 28.14 24.48
CA ALA A 194 -20.92 26.86 24.39
C ALA A 194 -22.35 26.94 24.95
N GLU A 195 -22.56 27.64 26.07
CA GLU A 195 -23.90 27.89 26.64
C GLU A 195 -24.80 28.67 25.65
N ILE A 196 -24.27 29.71 25.01
CA ILE A 196 -24.98 30.48 23.97
C ILE A 196 -25.33 29.58 22.78
N ARG A 197 -24.37 28.78 22.29
CA ARG A 197 -24.60 27.83 21.19
C ARG A 197 -25.68 26.81 21.54
N GLN A 198 -25.66 26.27 22.76
CA GLN A 198 -26.67 25.34 23.24
C GLN A 198 -28.06 25.99 23.29
N SER A 199 -28.15 27.26 23.73
CA SER A 199 -29.41 28.01 23.73
C SER A 199 -30.00 28.19 22.33
N TYR A 200 -29.16 28.35 21.30
CA TYR A 200 -29.63 28.38 19.92
C TYR A 200 -30.09 27.00 19.43
N LEU A 201 -29.36 25.94 19.76
CA LEU A 201 -29.74 24.56 19.40
C LEU A 201 -31.08 24.16 20.00
N ASP A 202 -31.35 24.53 21.26
CA ASP A 202 -32.62 24.25 21.94
C ASP A 202 -33.84 24.89 21.25
N GLN A 203 -33.62 25.92 20.43
CA GLN A 203 -34.67 26.59 19.65
C GLN A 203 -34.94 25.93 18.29
N ILE A 204 -34.11 24.97 17.86
CA ILE A 204 -34.18 24.35 16.54
C ILE A 204 -34.83 22.97 16.63
N ASP A 205 -35.89 22.76 15.85
CA ASP A 205 -36.47 21.43 15.62
C ASP A 205 -36.00 20.88 14.26
N PHE A 206 -35.03 19.97 14.29
CA PHE A 206 -34.49 19.33 13.09
C PHE A 206 -35.54 18.47 12.34
N GLY A 207 -36.61 18.03 13.00
CA GLY A 207 -37.69 17.26 12.36
C GLY A 207 -38.59 18.09 11.45
N SER A 208 -38.65 19.41 11.66
CA SER A 208 -39.58 20.32 10.97
C SER A 208 -38.89 21.45 10.19
N LEU A 209 -37.62 21.26 9.80
CA LEU A 209 -36.89 22.23 9.00
C LEU A 209 -37.57 22.56 7.67
N ASN A 210 -37.64 23.85 7.35
CA ASN A 210 -38.11 24.33 6.04
C ASN A 210 -37.05 24.09 4.93
N LEU A 211 -37.43 24.33 3.67
CA LEU A 211 -36.53 24.06 2.53
C LEU A 211 -35.24 24.91 2.59
N GLU A 212 -35.35 26.18 2.94
CA GLU A 212 -34.22 27.11 3.03
C GLU A 212 -33.26 26.75 4.17
N GLN A 213 -33.79 26.31 5.31
CA GLN A 213 -33.00 25.79 6.42
C GLN A 213 -32.25 24.51 6.02
N LYS A 214 -32.91 23.60 5.29
CA LYS A 214 -32.23 22.42 4.75
C LYS A 214 -31.13 22.78 3.76
N GLU A 215 -31.32 23.79 2.91
CA GLU A 215 -30.28 24.29 2.02
C GLU A 215 -29.07 24.87 2.77
N ILE A 216 -29.30 25.60 3.86
CA ILE A 216 -28.23 26.09 4.74
C ILE A 216 -27.45 24.94 5.37
N CYS A 217 -28.14 23.94 5.90
CA CYS A 217 -27.48 22.76 6.46
C CYS A 217 -26.65 22.02 5.38
N ARG A 218 -27.17 21.86 4.15
CA ARG A 218 -26.39 21.26 3.03
C ARG A 218 -25.17 22.09 2.67
N ALA A 219 -25.31 23.41 2.61
CA ALA A 219 -24.20 24.30 2.32
C ALA A 219 -23.13 24.20 3.42
N ARG A 220 -23.52 24.19 4.70
CA ARG A 220 -22.61 24.03 5.83
C ARG A 220 -21.87 22.69 5.78
N LEU A 221 -22.56 21.59 5.54
CA LEU A 221 -21.94 20.27 5.35
C LEU A 221 -20.88 20.28 4.25
N LYS A 222 -21.18 20.91 3.10
CA LYS A 222 -20.20 21.05 2.01
C LYS A 222 -19.02 21.93 2.37
N PHE A 223 -19.21 23.04 3.08
CA PHE A 223 -18.10 23.89 3.53
C PHE A 223 -17.17 23.15 4.47
N LEU A 224 -17.74 22.44 5.45
CA LEU A 224 -16.98 21.61 6.38
C LEU A 224 -16.22 20.51 5.65
N GLN A 225 -16.89 19.79 4.74
CA GLN A 225 -16.26 18.78 3.90
C GLN A 225 -15.09 19.38 3.11
N TYR A 226 -15.28 20.51 2.42
CA TYR A 226 -14.22 21.16 1.64
C TYR A 226 -13.07 21.63 2.52
N LEU A 227 -13.34 22.14 3.73
CA LEU A 227 -12.30 22.53 4.67
C LEU A 227 -11.47 21.33 5.15
N ASP A 228 -12.12 20.22 5.49
CA ASP A 228 -11.45 18.98 5.89
C ASP A 228 -10.62 18.39 4.73
N ARG A 229 -11.11 18.53 3.48
CA ARG A 229 -10.34 18.19 2.27
C ARG A 229 -9.16 19.13 2.04
N LEU A 230 -9.28 20.42 2.36
CA LEU A 230 -8.19 21.38 2.20
C LEU A 230 -7.03 21.01 3.13
N LYS A 231 -7.33 20.74 4.42
CA LYS A 231 -6.34 20.26 5.40
C LYS A 231 -5.71 18.92 5.00
N THR A 232 -6.51 18.00 4.48
CA THR A 232 -6.00 16.72 3.95
C THR A 232 -5.04 16.94 2.76
N TYR A 233 -5.35 17.90 1.89
CA TYR A 233 -4.50 18.26 0.77
C TYR A 233 -3.19 18.94 1.21
N GLU A 234 -3.24 19.79 2.24
CA GLU A 234 -2.06 20.40 2.87
C GLU A 234 -1.08 19.32 3.34
N VAL A 235 -1.55 18.35 4.12
CA VAL A 235 -0.74 17.22 4.57
C VAL A 235 -0.16 16.45 3.38
N LYS A 236 -0.96 16.16 2.36
CA LYS A 236 -0.48 15.46 1.16
C LYS A 236 0.64 16.21 0.44
N LEU A 237 0.58 17.55 0.38
CA LEU A 237 1.65 18.37 -0.21
C LEU A 237 2.96 18.27 0.59
N LEU A 238 2.86 18.20 1.92
CA LEU A 238 4.00 18.07 2.83
C LEU A 238 4.64 16.68 2.78
N SER A 239 3.83 15.60 2.85
CA SER A 239 4.31 14.21 2.90
C SER A 239 5.03 13.75 1.63
N ARG A 240 4.67 14.28 0.44
CA ARG A 240 5.32 13.94 -0.84
C ARG A 240 6.81 14.31 -0.92
N HIS A 241 7.34 15.06 0.04
CA HIS A 241 8.67 15.66 -0.04
C HIS A 241 9.59 15.31 1.13
N GLY A 242 9.31 14.20 1.83
CA GLY A 242 10.20 13.66 2.85
C GLY A 242 10.13 14.39 4.20
N TYR A 243 9.15 15.27 4.39
CA TYR A 243 8.81 15.76 5.72
C TYR A 243 8.11 14.64 6.49
N GLN A 244 8.79 14.09 7.48
CA GLN A 244 8.21 13.15 8.43
C GLN A 244 7.29 13.95 9.35
N ILE A 245 5.98 13.73 9.23
CA ILE A 245 4.99 14.28 10.15
C ILE A 245 4.98 13.33 11.34
N ASP A 246 5.68 13.72 12.41
CA ASP A 246 5.72 12.98 13.67
C ASP A 246 4.47 13.31 14.48
N TRP A 247 3.52 12.37 14.53
CA TRP A 247 2.27 12.49 15.29
C TRP A 247 2.50 12.16 16.79
N GLY A 248 3.47 12.83 17.42
CA GLY A 248 3.89 12.53 18.80
C GLY A 248 2.74 12.49 19.83
N GLU A 249 2.96 11.75 20.92
CA GLU A 249 1.96 11.39 21.96
C GLU A 249 1.30 12.56 22.73
N GLU A 250 1.59 13.81 22.41
CA GLU A 250 0.91 14.98 22.98
C GLU A 250 0.19 15.76 21.87
N LYS A 251 -1.09 15.40 21.71
CA LYS A 251 -2.04 15.88 20.71
C LYS A 251 -2.25 17.39 20.81
N LEU A 252 -2.06 18.10 19.70
CA LEU A 252 -2.36 19.52 19.57
C LEU A 252 -3.41 19.71 18.47
N VAL A 253 -4.52 20.35 18.85
CA VAL A 253 -5.58 20.77 17.94
C VAL A 253 -5.18 22.13 17.36
N PHE A 254 -5.21 22.28 16.03
CA PHE A 254 -5.19 23.60 15.41
C PHE A 254 -6.52 24.31 15.69
N SER A 255 -6.53 25.19 16.69
CA SER A 255 -7.61 26.16 16.90
C SER A 255 -7.50 27.27 15.85
N TYR A 256 -8.02 27.02 14.65
CA TYR A 256 -8.62 28.11 13.87
C TYR A 256 -10.08 28.20 14.30
N ARG A 257 -10.31 28.98 15.38
CA ARG A 257 -11.59 29.61 15.76
C ARG A 257 -12.83 28.79 15.40
N TRP A 258 -13.20 27.79 16.23
CA TRP A 258 -14.54 27.45 16.77
C TRP A 258 -14.43 26.23 17.74
N PRO A 259 -15.23 26.11 18.83
CA PRO A 259 -14.89 25.32 20.04
C PRO A 259 -15.79 24.08 20.31
N ALA A 260 -15.26 23.13 21.06
CA ALA A 260 -15.88 22.52 22.26
C ALA A 260 -14.79 21.78 23.09
N HIS A 261 -15.22 21.07 24.13
CA HIS A 261 -14.60 21.01 25.46
C HIS A 261 -13.44 20.01 25.68
N GLN A 262 -12.40 20.50 26.41
CA GLN A 262 -11.41 19.79 27.27
C GLN A 262 -10.49 18.75 26.59
N THR A 263 -9.16 18.84 26.78
CA THR A 263 -8.49 18.32 27.99
C THR A 263 -7.29 19.14 28.50
N SER A 264 -7.05 19.00 29.82
CA SER A 264 -5.80 19.20 30.59
C SER A 264 -4.54 19.08 29.70
N ASP A 265 -3.72 20.10 29.50
CA ASP A 265 -2.57 20.45 30.33
C ASP A 265 -1.83 21.64 29.67
N PHE A 266 -0.98 22.27 30.46
CA PHE A 266 -0.20 23.47 30.16
C PHE A 266 0.72 23.34 28.93
N VAL A 267 0.33 23.73 27.70
CA VAL A 267 1.32 23.94 26.61
C VAL A 267 0.84 24.94 25.55
N ILE A 268 1.29 26.19 25.65
CA ILE A 268 1.58 26.99 24.45
C ILE A 268 2.81 26.34 23.80
N GLY A 269 2.65 25.79 22.60
CA GLY A 269 3.76 25.43 21.71
C GLY A 269 4.02 23.94 21.52
N LYS A 270 3.69 23.42 20.32
CA LYS A 270 4.55 22.47 19.59
C LYS A 270 4.21 22.28 18.09
N ILE A 271 2.96 22.46 17.63
CA ILE A 271 2.67 22.40 16.17
C ILE A 271 3.02 23.71 15.47
N ALA A 272 2.71 24.86 16.10
CA ALA A 272 3.14 26.16 15.58
C ALA A 272 4.68 26.26 15.49
N THR A 273 5.42 25.60 16.39
CA THR A 273 6.88 25.56 16.29
C THR A 273 7.35 24.59 15.21
N SER A 274 6.78 23.41 14.98
CA SER A 274 7.26 22.56 13.87
C SER A 274 6.92 23.12 12.48
N GLU A 275 5.71 23.68 12.28
CA GLU A 275 5.31 24.29 11.00
C GLU A 275 5.96 25.66 10.74
N CYS A 276 6.15 26.50 11.77
CA CYS A 276 6.86 27.78 11.61
C CYS A 276 8.39 27.66 11.68
N ILE A 277 8.96 26.63 12.29
CA ILE A 277 10.43 26.42 12.32
C ILE A 277 10.93 25.72 11.05
N LEU A 278 10.11 24.90 10.36
CA LEU A 278 10.51 24.15 9.16
C LEU A 278 9.92 24.67 7.82
N GLY A 279 9.08 25.71 7.83
CA GLY A 279 8.58 26.36 6.61
C GLY A 279 7.44 25.60 5.91
N GLY A 280 6.74 24.68 6.58
CA GLY A 280 5.69 23.83 5.99
C GLY A 280 4.53 24.62 5.37
N ALA A 281 4.02 25.64 6.06
CA ALA A 281 2.96 26.50 5.54
C ALA A 281 3.36 27.25 4.26
N SER A 282 4.63 27.68 4.17
CA SER A 282 5.18 28.33 2.96
C SER A 282 5.26 27.36 1.79
N VAL A 283 5.65 26.10 2.04
CA VAL A 283 5.78 25.07 1.00
C VAL A 283 4.40 24.62 0.49
N ALA A 284 3.40 24.50 1.36
CA ALA A 284 2.03 24.19 0.97
C ALA A 284 1.43 25.33 0.12
N ALA A 285 1.64 26.59 0.51
CA ALA A 285 1.18 27.76 -0.23
C ALA A 285 1.83 27.89 -1.63
N GLU A 286 3.14 27.61 -1.76
CA GLU A 286 3.84 27.65 -3.05
C GLU A 286 3.39 26.55 -4.04
N ARG A 287 2.89 25.42 -3.52
CA ARG A 287 2.60 24.21 -4.32
C ARG A 287 1.12 23.90 -4.45
N TYR A 288 0.28 24.70 -3.80
CA TYR A 288 -1.16 24.63 -3.94
C TYR A 288 -1.56 24.79 -5.41
N ASN A 289 -2.42 23.89 -5.89
CA ASN A 289 -2.96 23.96 -7.24
C ASN A 289 -4.49 24.01 -7.18
N ALA A 290 -5.06 25.15 -7.55
CA ALA A 290 -6.50 25.38 -7.51
C ALA A 290 -7.28 24.37 -8.36
N SER A 291 -6.78 24.03 -9.56
CA SER A 291 -7.44 23.08 -10.45
C SER A 291 -7.46 21.67 -9.88
N PHE A 292 -6.37 21.24 -9.23
CA PHE A 292 -6.30 19.95 -8.53
C PHE A 292 -7.24 19.92 -7.34
N TYR A 293 -7.22 20.96 -6.49
CA TYR A 293 -8.11 21.04 -5.32
C TYR A 293 -9.58 21.09 -5.72
N THR A 294 -9.92 21.79 -6.82
CA THR A 294 -11.27 21.81 -7.40
C THR A 294 -11.77 20.40 -7.71
N ALA A 295 -10.94 19.59 -8.36
CA ALA A 295 -11.28 18.19 -8.61
C ALA A 295 -11.33 17.39 -7.29
N PHE A 296 -10.29 17.50 -6.45
CA PHE A 296 -10.13 16.73 -5.22
C PHE A 296 -11.30 16.91 -4.24
N ARG A 297 -11.74 18.15 -3.98
CA ARG A 297 -12.81 18.44 -3.02
C ARG A 297 -14.18 17.92 -3.44
N SER A 298 -14.40 17.76 -4.75
CA SER A 298 -15.68 17.36 -5.34
C SER A 298 -15.82 15.84 -5.54
N ARG A 299 -14.75 15.08 -5.33
CA ARG A 299 -14.72 13.63 -5.54
C ARG A 299 -15.07 12.87 -4.27
N SER A 300 -15.61 11.67 -4.47
CA SER A 300 -15.92 10.77 -3.37
C SER A 300 -14.67 10.39 -2.58
N ILE A 301 -14.77 10.27 -1.26
CA ILE A 301 -13.66 9.80 -0.41
C ILE A 301 -13.20 8.40 -0.84
N TYR A 302 -14.15 7.55 -1.23
CA TYR A 302 -13.92 6.16 -1.62
C TYR A 302 -13.08 6.07 -2.89
N GLU A 303 -13.43 6.86 -3.92
CA GLU A 303 -12.67 6.95 -5.17
C GLU A 303 -11.24 7.45 -4.93
N LEU A 304 -11.08 8.46 -4.08
CA LEU A 304 -9.77 8.99 -3.74
C LEU A 304 -8.93 7.95 -3.02
N ALA A 305 -9.48 7.23 -2.04
CA ALA A 305 -8.76 6.16 -1.34
C ALA A 305 -8.32 5.04 -2.31
N ALA A 306 -9.22 4.58 -3.19
CA ALA A 306 -8.92 3.55 -4.17
C ALA A 306 -7.85 4.00 -5.18
N GLU A 307 -7.96 5.21 -5.75
CA GLU A 307 -6.98 5.72 -6.71
C GLU A 307 -5.60 5.92 -6.07
N ASN A 308 -5.53 6.40 -4.82
CA ASN A 308 -4.24 6.52 -4.13
C ASN A 308 -3.62 5.15 -3.84
N ALA A 309 -4.43 4.14 -3.48
CA ALA A 309 -3.97 2.76 -3.34
C ALA A 309 -3.43 2.22 -4.68
N GLN A 310 -4.16 2.40 -5.78
CA GLN A 310 -3.74 1.98 -7.14
C GLN A 310 -2.45 2.66 -7.60
N ASN A 311 -2.21 3.90 -7.19
CA ASN A 311 -0.97 4.63 -7.47
C ASN A 311 0.19 4.28 -6.51
N ASN A 312 0.00 3.31 -5.61
CA ASN A 312 0.93 2.95 -4.54
C ASN A 312 1.32 4.14 -3.63
N ASP A 313 0.42 5.13 -3.46
CA ASP A 313 0.61 6.28 -2.57
C ASP A 313 0.07 5.93 -1.17
N TRP A 314 0.74 4.99 -0.50
CA TRP A 314 0.31 4.45 0.80
C TRP A 314 0.19 5.52 1.89
N ARG A 315 1.03 6.57 1.85
CA ARG A 315 0.95 7.71 2.77
C ARG A 315 -0.34 8.51 2.61
N ALA A 316 -0.78 8.71 1.37
CA ALA A 316 -2.06 9.34 1.11
C ALA A 316 -3.22 8.46 1.60
N VAL A 317 -3.14 7.14 1.41
CA VAL A 317 -4.13 6.20 1.95
C VAL A 317 -4.17 6.24 3.48
N GLU A 318 -3.01 6.25 4.14
CA GLU A 318 -2.88 6.39 5.60
C GLU A 318 -3.57 7.66 6.10
N THR A 319 -3.25 8.81 5.49
CA THR A 319 -3.85 10.10 5.83
C THR A 319 -5.37 10.07 5.67
N LEU A 320 -5.87 9.49 4.57
CA LEU A 320 -7.30 9.39 4.32
C LEU A 320 -7.98 8.47 5.35
N LEU A 321 -7.40 7.31 5.65
CA LEU A 321 -7.94 6.37 6.65
C LEU A 321 -7.97 6.97 8.06
N THR A 322 -6.95 7.76 8.43
CA THR A 322 -6.86 8.38 9.75
C THR A 322 -7.90 9.49 9.91
N PHE A 323 -7.97 10.44 8.97
CA PHE A 323 -8.81 11.64 9.10
C PHE A 323 -10.25 11.51 8.57
N HIS A 324 -10.51 10.53 7.70
CA HIS A 324 -11.86 10.24 7.16
C HIS A 324 -12.30 8.81 7.55
N SER A 325 -11.91 8.40 8.75
CA SER A 325 -12.10 7.04 9.27
C SER A 325 -13.57 6.62 9.40
N GLU A 326 -14.47 7.54 9.72
CA GLU A 326 -15.91 7.22 9.87
C GLU A 326 -16.49 6.62 8.59
N GLU A 327 -16.13 7.19 7.44
CA GLU A 327 -16.55 6.73 6.13
C GLU A 327 -15.69 5.55 5.64
N LEU A 328 -14.36 5.57 5.84
CA LEU A 328 -13.44 4.62 5.20
C LEU A 328 -13.11 3.37 6.02
N ALA A 329 -13.21 3.40 7.35
CA ALA A 329 -12.84 2.26 8.19
C ALA A 329 -13.54 0.95 7.81
N PRO A 330 -14.85 0.93 7.46
CA PRO A 330 -15.51 -0.29 7.00
C PRO A 330 -14.94 -0.87 5.70
N HIS A 331 -14.19 -0.08 4.95
CA HIS A 331 -13.68 -0.40 3.62
C HIS A 331 -12.17 -0.63 3.59
N ARG A 332 -11.48 -0.59 4.74
CA ARG A 332 -10.00 -0.70 4.83
C ARG A 332 -9.46 -1.87 4.01
N LEU A 333 -9.96 -3.08 4.21
CA LEU A 333 -9.50 -4.27 3.49
C LEU A 333 -9.74 -4.18 1.97
N ALA A 334 -10.86 -3.61 1.55
CA ALA A 334 -11.16 -3.41 0.12
C ALA A 334 -10.25 -2.35 -0.52
N ILE A 335 -9.92 -1.28 0.22
CA ILE A 335 -8.96 -0.27 -0.21
C ILE A 335 -7.55 -0.88 -0.33
N LEU A 336 -7.15 -1.71 0.64
CA LEU A 336 -5.86 -2.41 0.59
C LEU A 336 -5.76 -3.39 -0.61
N SER A 337 -6.86 -4.02 -1.01
CA SER A 337 -6.90 -4.86 -2.21
C SER A 337 -6.69 -4.09 -3.52
N ASN A 338 -6.79 -2.75 -3.51
CA ASN A 338 -6.54 -1.91 -4.69
C ASN A 338 -5.07 -1.55 -4.91
N PHE A 339 -4.16 -1.89 -3.97
CA PHE A 339 -2.73 -1.72 -4.23
C PHE A 339 -2.29 -2.56 -5.44
N PRO A 340 -1.35 -2.11 -6.28
CA PRO A 340 -0.81 -2.94 -7.36
C PRO A 340 -0.18 -4.22 -6.81
N GLU A 341 -0.30 -5.33 -7.54
CA GLU A 341 0.38 -6.57 -7.16
C GLU A 341 1.91 -6.46 -7.26
N THR A 342 2.40 -5.42 -7.93
CA THR A 342 3.83 -5.08 -8.04
C THR A 342 4.30 -4.11 -6.96
N ALA A 343 3.46 -3.71 -6.01
CA ALA A 343 3.85 -2.90 -4.87
C ALA A 343 4.47 -3.79 -3.78
N ASP A 344 5.57 -3.34 -3.17
CA ASP A 344 6.21 -4.07 -2.07
C ASP A 344 5.35 -3.94 -0.80
N PRO A 345 4.88 -5.05 -0.20
CA PRO A 345 4.10 -5.02 1.04
C PRO A 345 4.78 -4.34 2.22
N SER A 346 6.11 -4.25 2.20
CA SER A 346 6.90 -3.55 3.20
C SER A 346 6.62 -2.03 3.18
N ASP A 347 6.33 -1.45 2.02
CA ASP A 347 6.07 -0.01 1.87
C ASP A 347 4.79 0.40 2.60
N TYR A 348 3.76 -0.45 2.56
CA TYR A 348 2.45 -0.18 3.15
C TYR A 348 2.15 -1.04 4.39
N SER A 349 3.19 -1.57 5.05
CA SER A 349 3.06 -2.42 6.24
C SER A 349 2.28 -1.74 7.38
N SER A 350 2.39 -0.41 7.53
CA SER A 350 1.62 0.35 8.54
C SER A 350 0.11 0.25 8.33
N LEU A 351 -0.34 0.09 7.07
CA LEU A 351 -1.75 0.02 6.73
C LEU A 351 -2.36 -1.37 6.96
N LEU A 352 -1.52 -2.41 7.11
CA LEU A 352 -1.95 -3.80 7.19
C LEU A 352 -2.67 -4.11 8.52
N PRO A 353 -3.73 -4.94 8.50
CA PRO A 353 -4.52 -5.27 9.70
C PRO A 353 -3.68 -6.05 10.71
N GLU A 354 -3.76 -5.64 11.97
CA GLU A 354 -3.08 -6.28 13.10
C GLU A 354 -4.09 -6.95 14.01
N ILE A 355 -3.78 -8.17 14.46
CA ILE A 355 -4.65 -8.99 15.31
C ILE A 355 -4.10 -8.92 16.73
N GLY A 356 -4.93 -8.42 17.65
CA GLY A 356 -4.60 -8.31 19.06
C GLY A 356 -4.64 -9.66 19.79
N GLU A 357 -4.23 -9.66 21.06
CA GLU A 357 -4.22 -10.85 21.92
C GLU A 357 -5.61 -11.46 22.15
N ASP A 358 -6.68 -10.70 21.91
CA ASP A 358 -8.07 -11.13 22.07
C ASP A 358 -8.69 -11.73 20.79
N ASP A 359 -7.85 -12.08 19.80
CA ASP A 359 -8.26 -12.56 18.48
C ASP A 359 -9.18 -11.58 17.71
N THR A 360 -9.12 -10.29 18.05
CA THR A 360 -9.81 -9.23 17.29
C THR A 360 -8.83 -8.39 16.50
N VAL A 361 -9.28 -7.88 15.35
CA VAL A 361 -8.45 -6.97 14.55
C VAL A 361 -8.45 -5.61 15.23
N ILE A 362 -7.26 -5.10 15.52
CA ILE A 362 -7.04 -3.79 16.14
C ILE A 362 -7.69 -2.72 15.25
N PRO A 363 -8.63 -1.92 15.80
CA PRO A 363 -9.25 -0.82 15.07
C PRO A 363 -8.19 0.15 14.56
N TRP A 364 -8.46 0.76 13.40
CA TRP A 364 -7.58 1.80 12.88
C TRP A 364 -7.53 2.99 13.84
N GLU A 365 -6.34 3.55 14.05
CA GLU A 365 -6.18 4.77 14.85
C GLU A 365 -6.77 5.96 14.07
N THR A 366 -7.77 6.59 14.66
CA THR A 366 -8.52 7.67 14.03
C THR A 366 -8.11 9.01 14.60
N ASP A 367 -8.03 10.02 13.74
CA ASP A 367 -7.89 11.41 14.16
C ASP A 367 -8.94 12.27 13.44
N SER A 368 -9.18 13.49 13.91
CA SER A 368 -10.12 14.41 13.29
C SER A 368 -9.54 15.80 13.16
N TRP A 369 -9.87 16.48 12.07
CA TRP A 369 -9.43 17.86 11.83
C TRP A 369 -10.07 18.88 12.75
N ARG A 370 -11.19 18.51 13.35
CA ARG A 370 -12.10 19.31 14.17
C ARG A 370 -13.06 18.37 14.90
N GLU A 371 -13.79 18.94 15.85
CA GLU A 371 -14.93 18.27 16.44
C GLU A 371 -16.14 18.24 15.49
N LEU A 372 -17.07 17.32 15.76
CA LEU A 372 -18.30 17.19 15.00
C LEU A 372 -19.15 18.46 15.17
N ASP A 373 -19.54 19.02 14.03
CA ASP A 373 -20.43 20.17 13.99
C ASP A 373 -21.88 19.73 14.23
N TRP A 374 -22.73 20.64 14.70
CA TRP A 374 -24.15 20.36 14.94
C TRP A 374 -24.88 19.86 13.68
N VAL A 375 -24.41 20.22 12.48
CA VAL A 375 -25.01 19.77 11.23
C VAL A 375 -24.69 18.29 10.91
N GLU A 376 -23.66 17.74 11.52
CA GLU A 376 -23.24 16.34 11.39
C GLU A 376 -23.95 15.44 12.41
N ALA A 377 -24.71 16.02 13.34
CA ALA A 377 -25.52 15.27 14.29
C ALA A 377 -26.57 14.39 13.56
N PRO A 378 -26.88 13.18 14.07
CA PRO A 378 -27.79 12.24 13.41
C PRO A 378 -29.17 12.82 13.07
N ASP A 379 -29.69 13.73 13.89
CA ASP A 379 -31.01 14.33 13.69
C ASP A 379 -31.01 15.34 12.54
N CYS A 380 -29.94 16.13 12.38
CA CYS A 380 -29.77 17.02 11.24
C CYS A 380 -29.51 16.24 9.95
N ARG A 381 -28.61 15.24 10.00
CA ARG A 381 -28.30 14.36 8.85
C ARG A 381 -29.57 13.70 8.28
N LYS A 382 -30.42 13.12 9.13
CA LYS A 382 -31.71 12.54 8.71
C LYS A 382 -32.64 13.54 8.03
N ALA A 383 -32.61 14.80 8.43
CA ALA A 383 -33.48 15.84 7.87
C ALA A 383 -33.00 16.35 6.50
N VAL A 384 -31.70 16.26 6.25
CA VAL A 384 -31.00 16.92 5.14
C VAL A 384 -30.59 15.95 4.04
N ASP A 385 -30.20 14.73 4.40
CA ASP A 385 -29.73 13.70 3.48
C ASP A 385 -30.86 13.24 2.56
N LEU A 386 -30.65 13.42 1.26
CA LEU A 386 -31.57 12.97 0.21
C LEU A 386 -31.10 11.57 -0.21
N GLY A 387 -31.65 10.51 0.40
CA GLY A 387 -31.48 9.11 -0.03
C GLY A 387 -30.09 8.74 -0.56
N CYS A 388 -29.20 8.27 0.32
CA CYS A 388 -27.82 7.94 -0.03
C CYS A 388 -27.75 6.76 -1.02
N GLU A 389 -27.30 7.01 -2.25
CA GLU A 389 -26.71 5.95 -3.06
C GLU A 389 -25.40 5.52 -2.39
N ASP A 390 -25.16 4.21 -2.33
CA ASP A 390 -23.94 3.69 -1.73
C ASP A 390 -22.73 3.99 -2.63
N GLU A 391 -22.12 5.16 -2.45
CA GLU A 391 -20.93 5.61 -3.21
C GLU A 391 -19.75 4.63 -3.09
N SER A 392 -19.73 3.79 -2.05
CA SER A 392 -18.67 2.80 -1.85
C SER A 392 -18.85 1.51 -2.66
N ALA A 393 -20.00 1.32 -3.32
CA ALA A 393 -20.37 0.05 -3.96
C ALA A 393 -19.37 -0.41 -5.02
N PHE A 394 -18.71 0.51 -5.73
CA PHE A 394 -17.74 0.17 -6.78
C PHE A 394 -16.51 -0.58 -6.23
N LEU A 395 -16.14 -0.37 -4.96
CA LEU A 395 -15.01 -1.05 -4.30
C LEU A 395 -15.20 -2.58 -4.25
N TYR A 396 -16.44 -3.04 -4.31
CA TYR A 396 -16.82 -4.45 -4.16
C TYR A 396 -17.20 -5.11 -5.48
N SER A 397 -16.85 -4.49 -6.61
CA SER A 397 -17.04 -5.08 -7.94
C SER A 397 -16.18 -6.33 -8.16
N GLU A 398 -14.92 -6.28 -7.74
CA GLU A 398 -13.97 -7.41 -7.78
C GLU A 398 -13.61 -7.94 -6.38
N VAL A 399 -13.91 -7.17 -5.33
CA VAL A 399 -13.57 -7.52 -3.94
C VAL A 399 -14.79 -8.12 -3.22
N PRO A 400 -14.63 -9.26 -2.51
CA PRO A 400 -15.71 -9.86 -1.73
C PRO A 400 -16.33 -8.91 -0.69
N ILE A 401 -17.67 -8.85 -0.64
CA ILE A 401 -18.41 -7.98 0.29
C ILE A 401 -18.17 -8.33 1.77
N LYS A 402 -17.68 -9.54 2.08
CA LYS A 402 -17.28 -9.97 3.44
C LYS A 402 -16.20 -9.07 4.04
N TYR A 403 -15.44 -8.36 3.20
CA TYR A 403 -14.42 -7.40 3.61
C TYR A 403 -14.98 -6.01 3.95
N ARG A 404 -16.31 -5.81 3.86
CA ARG A 404 -16.99 -4.61 4.34
C ARG A 404 -17.28 -4.75 5.83
N SER A 405 -16.33 -4.36 6.69
CA SER A 405 -16.52 -4.37 8.14
C SER A 405 -15.66 -3.32 8.83
N LYS A 406 -16.24 -2.60 9.79
CA LYS A 406 -15.50 -1.69 10.69
C LYS A 406 -14.63 -2.46 11.69
N SER A 407 -15.01 -3.70 11.99
CA SER A 407 -14.33 -4.58 12.95
C SER A 407 -14.31 -6.00 12.38
N PRO A 408 -13.40 -6.30 11.44
CA PRO A 408 -13.26 -7.65 10.90
C PRO A 408 -12.80 -8.63 11.99
N SER A 409 -13.24 -9.89 11.90
CA SER A 409 -12.72 -10.95 12.77
C SER A 409 -11.34 -11.39 12.33
N LYS A 410 -10.58 -12.04 13.22
CA LYS A 410 -9.31 -12.71 12.89
C LYS A 410 -9.41 -13.56 11.63
N ALA A 411 -10.43 -14.43 11.55
CA ALA A 411 -10.64 -15.31 10.39
C ALA A 411 -10.79 -14.53 9.07
N VAL A 412 -11.47 -13.38 9.07
CA VAL A 412 -11.64 -12.54 7.86
C VAL A 412 -10.32 -11.86 7.48
N ALA A 413 -9.52 -11.42 8.44
CA ALA A 413 -8.22 -10.82 8.18
C ALA A 413 -7.21 -11.86 7.66
N GLU A 414 -7.15 -13.03 8.27
CA GLU A 414 -6.31 -14.15 7.81
C GLU A 414 -6.69 -14.58 6.39
N GLU A 415 -7.99 -14.72 6.11
CA GLU A 415 -8.49 -15.03 4.78
C GLU A 415 -8.13 -13.92 3.77
N TRP A 416 -8.22 -12.65 4.16
CA TRP A 416 -7.79 -11.53 3.31
C TRP A 416 -6.29 -11.60 2.96
N TYR A 417 -5.41 -11.84 3.94
CA TYR A 417 -3.98 -12.01 3.69
C TYR A 417 -3.72 -13.17 2.72
N ALA A 418 -4.37 -14.32 2.94
CA ALA A 418 -4.21 -15.50 2.10
C ALA A 418 -4.69 -15.27 0.66
N GLU A 419 -5.89 -14.72 0.48
CA GLU A 419 -6.44 -14.37 -0.84
C GLU A 419 -5.57 -13.34 -1.55
N ARG A 420 -5.10 -12.33 -0.83
CA ARG A 420 -4.29 -11.25 -1.40
C ARG A 420 -2.90 -11.74 -1.81
N ALA A 421 -2.24 -12.57 -1.02
CA ALA A 421 -0.96 -13.18 -1.39
C ALA A 421 -1.09 -14.08 -2.63
N CYS A 422 -2.16 -14.88 -2.70
CA CYS A 422 -2.46 -15.69 -3.88
C CYS A 422 -2.77 -14.83 -5.11
N GLU A 423 -3.42 -13.68 -4.94
CA GLU A 423 -3.66 -12.74 -6.03
C GLU A 423 -2.38 -12.10 -6.57
N ILE A 424 -1.47 -11.69 -5.66
CA ILE A 424 -0.17 -11.13 -6.02
C ILE A 424 0.60 -12.12 -6.90
N GLU A 425 0.73 -13.38 -6.45
CA GLU A 425 1.40 -14.41 -7.25
C GLU A 425 0.70 -14.64 -8.60
N ARG A 426 -0.63 -14.80 -8.58
CA ARG A 426 -1.40 -15.14 -9.78
C ARG A 426 -1.30 -14.08 -10.88
N ARG A 427 -1.32 -12.79 -10.51
CA ARG A 427 -1.34 -11.67 -11.46
C ARG A 427 0.07 -11.16 -11.82
N SER A 428 1.01 -11.14 -10.87
CA SER A 428 2.34 -10.54 -11.07
C SER A 428 3.50 -11.54 -11.18
N ARG A 429 3.33 -12.78 -10.69
CA ARG A 429 4.39 -13.79 -10.51
C ARG A 429 5.51 -13.41 -9.54
N LEU A 430 5.36 -12.31 -8.79
CA LEU A 430 6.32 -11.88 -7.78
C LEU A 430 6.10 -12.66 -6.49
N VAL A 431 6.68 -13.86 -6.42
CA VAL A 431 6.53 -14.77 -5.26
C VAL A 431 7.08 -14.13 -3.99
N ASP A 432 8.16 -13.34 -4.10
CA ASP A 432 8.77 -12.65 -2.95
C ASP A 432 7.80 -11.68 -2.27
N PHE A 433 6.97 -10.97 -3.05
CA PHE A 433 5.97 -10.06 -2.51
C PHE A 433 4.79 -10.80 -1.89
N ALA A 434 4.38 -11.94 -2.46
CA ALA A 434 3.39 -12.80 -1.81
C ALA A 434 3.92 -13.33 -0.45
N ILE A 435 5.18 -13.75 -0.40
CA ILE A 435 5.87 -14.18 0.83
C ILE A 435 5.95 -13.05 1.84
N GLU A 436 6.36 -11.85 1.41
CA GLU A 436 6.51 -10.70 2.30
C GLU A 436 5.17 -10.30 2.92
N LEU A 437 4.09 -10.26 2.13
CA LEU A 437 2.75 -9.98 2.67
C LEU A 437 2.33 -11.01 3.73
N VAL A 438 2.60 -12.30 3.49
CA VAL A 438 2.28 -13.38 4.45
C VAL A 438 3.12 -13.26 5.72
N LYS A 439 4.42 -12.96 5.60
CA LYS A 439 5.31 -12.72 6.75
C LYS A 439 4.83 -11.56 7.61
N GLN A 440 4.44 -10.44 6.98
CA GLN A 440 3.85 -9.29 7.67
C GLN A 440 2.56 -9.68 8.39
N GLY A 441 1.69 -10.48 7.75
CA GLY A 441 0.49 -11.02 8.38
C GLY A 441 0.79 -11.86 9.63
N ILE A 442 1.74 -12.81 9.54
CA ILE A 442 2.16 -13.65 10.67
C ILE A 442 2.73 -12.80 11.80
N GLN A 443 3.58 -11.82 11.49
CA GLN A 443 4.13 -10.87 12.48
C GLN A 443 3.03 -10.07 13.17
N LYS A 444 1.92 -9.82 12.47
CA LYS A 444 0.72 -9.11 12.92
C LYS A 444 -0.36 -10.02 13.52
N GLY A 445 -0.03 -11.26 13.87
CA GLY A 445 -0.91 -12.19 14.61
C GLY A 445 -1.74 -13.16 13.77
N ALA A 446 -1.55 -13.20 12.44
CA ALA A 446 -2.22 -14.14 11.53
C ALA A 446 -1.46 -15.48 11.47
N GLU A 447 -1.44 -16.23 12.58
CA GLU A 447 -0.65 -17.46 12.72
C GLU A 447 -1.04 -18.58 11.75
N SER A 448 -2.31 -18.62 11.31
CA SER A 448 -2.82 -19.67 10.42
C SER A 448 -2.19 -19.64 9.02
N LEU A 449 -1.47 -18.56 8.67
CA LEU A 449 -0.81 -18.42 7.37
C LEU A 449 0.50 -19.21 7.25
N GLY A 450 0.93 -19.92 8.29
CA GLY A 450 2.19 -20.69 8.30
C GLY A 450 2.28 -21.71 7.15
N GLU A 451 1.25 -22.52 6.94
CA GLU A 451 1.23 -23.50 5.84
C GLU A 451 1.31 -22.83 4.46
N LEU A 452 0.64 -21.69 4.30
CA LEU A 452 0.70 -20.90 3.06
C LEU A 452 2.10 -20.34 2.82
N LEU A 453 2.77 -19.87 3.88
CA LEU A 453 4.16 -19.41 3.80
C LEU A 453 5.08 -20.54 3.34
N ASP A 454 4.94 -21.73 3.90
CA ASP A 454 5.75 -22.90 3.54
C ASP A 454 5.59 -23.27 2.06
N ASP A 455 4.35 -23.32 1.56
CA ASP A 455 4.06 -23.58 0.14
C ASP A 455 4.65 -22.49 -0.78
N LEU A 456 4.55 -21.21 -0.39
CA LEU A 456 5.12 -20.10 -1.16
C LEU A 456 6.65 -20.14 -1.20
N VAL A 457 7.32 -20.53 -0.11
CA VAL A 457 8.79 -20.71 -0.08
C VAL A 457 9.23 -21.89 -0.96
N VAL A 458 8.42 -22.95 -1.08
CA VAL A 458 8.66 -23.99 -2.09
C VAL A 458 8.58 -23.39 -3.49
N LEU A 459 7.54 -22.57 -3.77
CA LEU A 459 7.38 -21.94 -5.08
C LEU A 459 8.55 -20.99 -5.41
N GLU A 460 8.98 -20.15 -4.46
CA GLU A 460 10.12 -19.23 -4.60
C GLU A 460 11.38 -20.00 -5.01
N MET A 461 11.70 -21.08 -4.29
CA MET A 461 12.82 -21.96 -4.62
C MET A 461 12.68 -22.55 -6.02
N MET A 462 11.49 -23.05 -6.39
CA MET A 462 11.27 -23.66 -7.72
C MET A 462 11.40 -22.65 -8.87
N VAL A 463 10.88 -21.43 -8.69
CA VAL A 463 10.89 -20.39 -9.72
C VAL A 463 12.28 -19.76 -9.84
N TYR A 464 12.86 -19.28 -8.74
CA TYR A 464 14.09 -18.49 -8.81
C TYR A 464 15.37 -19.31 -8.73
N GLU A 465 15.38 -20.42 -7.99
CA GLU A 465 16.59 -21.24 -7.86
C GLU A 465 16.64 -22.40 -8.84
N CYS A 466 15.54 -23.16 -8.95
CA CYS A 466 15.47 -24.31 -9.86
C CYS A 466 15.22 -23.90 -11.32
N SER A 467 14.77 -22.66 -11.55
CA SER A 467 14.38 -22.15 -12.88
C SER A 467 13.41 -23.10 -13.59
N VAL A 468 12.43 -23.59 -12.83
CA VAL A 468 11.30 -24.37 -13.36
C VAL A 468 10.49 -23.47 -14.30
N ASP A 469 9.90 -24.08 -15.33
CA ASP A 469 9.10 -23.43 -16.38
C ASP A 469 8.20 -22.29 -15.85
N ASP A 470 8.22 -21.14 -16.54
CA ASP A 470 7.44 -19.93 -16.22
C ASP A 470 5.92 -20.15 -16.13
N SER A 471 5.42 -21.30 -16.62
CA SER A 471 4.01 -21.70 -16.50
C SER A 471 3.61 -22.29 -15.14
N LEU A 472 4.57 -22.52 -14.22
CA LEU A 472 4.25 -22.95 -12.87
C LEU A 472 3.60 -21.81 -12.09
N THR A 473 2.38 -22.07 -11.62
CA THR A 473 1.61 -21.12 -10.79
C THR A 473 1.44 -21.69 -9.38
N PHE A 474 1.17 -20.84 -8.40
CA PHE A 474 0.91 -21.29 -7.03
C PHE A 474 -0.28 -22.27 -6.95
N ALA A 475 -1.36 -21.96 -7.67
CA ALA A 475 -2.53 -22.83 -7.75
C ALA A 475 -2.18 -24.23 -8.29
N LYS A 476 -1.37 -24.30 -9.35
CA LYS A 476 -0.92 -25.56 -9.93
C LYS A 476 0.00 -26.32 -8.96
N LEU A 477 0.89 -25.62 -8.26
CA LEU A 477 1.76 -26.24 -7.27
C LEU A 477 0.95 -26.94 -6.18
N ARG A 478 -0.09 -26.28 -5.65
CA ARG A 478 -0.95 -26.85 -4.59
C ARG A 478 -1.71 -28.10 -5.03
N GLU A 479 -2.07 -28.21 -6.30
CA GLU A 479 -2.74 -29.39 -6.85
C GLU A 479 -1.80 -30.58 -7.14
N MET A 480 -0.49 -30.34 -7.26
CA MET A 480 0.49 -31.39 -7.53
C MET A 480 0.72 -32.29 -6.31
N ALA A 481 0.90 -33.58 -6.55
CA ALA A 481 1.38 -34.50 -5.52
C ALA A 481 2.84 -34.19 -5.17
N ASP A 482 3.25 -34.46 -3.93
CA ASP A 482 4.61 -34.16 -3.47
C ASP A 482 5.70 -34.87 -4.30
N TYR A 483 5.39 -36.05 -4.83
CA TYR A 483 6.29 -36.75 -5.75
C TYR A 483 6.52 -35.98 -7.06
N ASP A 484 5.44 -35.43 -7.65
CA ASP A 484 5.54 -34.66 -8.89
C ASP A 484 6.30 -33.35 -8.67
N ARG A 485 6.12 -32.73 -7.49
CA ARG A 485 6.90 -31.55 -7.06
C ARG A 485 8.37 -31.90 -6.94
N LEU A 486 8.69 -33.02 -6.28
CA LEU A 486 10.06 -33.52 -6.12
C LEU A 486 10.75 -33.77 -7.46
N GLU A 487 10.05 -34.38 -8.42
CA GLU A 487 10.60 -34.58 -9.77
C GLU A 487 10.83 -33.26 -10.49
N LEU A 488 9.88 -32.33 -10.37
CA LEU A 488 9.96 -31.02 -11.02
C LEU A 488 11.14 -30.18 -10.50
N ILE A 489 11.39 -30.21 -9.18
CA ILE A 489 12.53 -29.53 -8.52
C ILE A 489 13.87 -29.93 -9.16
N MET A 490 14.04 -31.20 -9.52
CA MET A 490 15.30 -31.70 -10.09
C MET A 490 15.35 -31.68 -11.62
N SER A 491 14.25 -31.34 -12.30
CA SER A 491 14.10 -31.48 -13.76
C SER A 491 15.09 -30.66 -14.61
N LYS A 492 15.56 -29.51 -14.10
CA LYS A 492 16.52 -28.61 -14.78
C LYS A 492 17.92 -28.63 -14.17
N SER A 493 18.17 -29.53 -13.23
CA SER A 493 19.44 -29.63 -12.53
C SER A 493 20.53 -30.17 -13.47
N PRO A 494 21.63 -29.43 -13.73
CA PRO A 494 22.71 -29.93 -14.56
C PRO A 494 23.53 -31.00 -13.82
N GLU A 495 24.21 -31.85 -14.59
CA GLU A 495 24.86 -33.04 -14.05
C GLU A 495 25.90 -32.69 -12.97
N GLU A 496 26.68 -31.62 -13.16
CA GLU A 496 27.75 -31.20 -12.24
C GLU A 496 27.22 -30.65 -10.92
N MET A 497 26.06 -29.98 -10.94
CA MET A 497 25.46 -29.37 -9.76
C MET A 497 24.47 -30.28 -9.04
N TYR A 498 24.13 -31.42 -9.64
CA TYR A 498 23.08 -32.32 -9.15
C TYR A 498 23.22 -32.68 -7.67
N ALA A 499 24.42 -33.07 -7.20
CA ALA A 499 24.66 -33.38 -5.79
C ALA A 499 24.47 -32.19 -4.85
N LYS A 500 24.83 -30.98 -5.30
CA LYS A 500 24.64 -29.74 -4.53
C LYS A 500 23.16 -29.35 -4.49
N ASN A 501 22.46 -29.50 -5.60
CA ASN A 501 21.04 -29.20 -5.77
C ASN A 501 20.16 -30.16 -4.96
N LEU A 502 20.51 -31.45 -4.86
CA LEU A 502 19.85 -32.40 -3.94
C LEU A 502 19.87 -31.90 -2.48
N ARG A 503 21.01 -31.34 -2.03
CA ARG A 503 21.12 -30.81 -0.67
C ARG A 503 20.40 -29.48 -0.50
N ARG A 504 20.45 -28.61 -1.52
CA ARG A 504 19.91 -27.26 -1.43
C ARG A 504 18.39 -27.22 -1.63
N TRP A 505 17.85 -28.08 -2.48
CA TRP A 505 16.45 -28.02 -2.90
C TRP A 505 15.64 -29.20 -2.38
N VAL A 506 16.12 -30.43 -2.62
CA VAL A 506 15.36 -31.63 -2.27
C VAL A 506 15.32 -31.88 -0.77
N MET A 507 16.46 -31.78 -0.07
CA MET A 507 16.49 -32.04 1.38
C MET A 507 15.56 -31.10 2.16
N PRO A 508 15.56 -29.76 1.96
CA PRO A 508 14.61 -28.88 2.62
C PRO A 508 13.16 -29.18 2.25
N PHE A 509 12.87 -29.49 0.98
CA PHE A 509 11.53 -29.89 0.55
C PHE A 509 11.05 -31.14 1.29
N LEU A 510 11.85 -32.22 1.33
CA LEU A 510 11.50 -33.44 2.03
C LEU A 510 11.35 -33.22 3.55
N GLN A 511 12.17 -32.36 4.15
CA GLN A 511 12.04 -31.98 5.56
C GLN A 511 10.72 -31.28 5.86
N ARG A 512 10.21 -30.45 4.95
CA ARG A 512 8.88 -29.84 5.07
C ARG A 512 7.77 -30.89 4.94
N CYS A 513 7.88 -31.81 3.96
CA CYS A 513 6.92 -32.92 3.84
C CYS A 513 6.87 -33.77 5.13
N GLU A 514 8.01 -34.02 5.78
CA GLU A 514 8.08 -34.73 7.06
C GLU A 514 7.35 -34.01 8.20
N GLN A 515 7.39 -32.67 8.21
CA GLN A 515 6.68 -31.86 9.21
C GLN A 515 5.17 -31.96 9.07
N GLY A 516 4.66 -32.01 7.83
CA GLY A 516 3.23 -32.20 7.55
C GLY A 516 2.77 -33.64 7.77
N GLN A 517 3.55 -34.61 7.28
CA GLN A 517 3.25 -36.03 7.40
C GLN A 517 4.49 -36.82 7.85
N PRO A 518 4.53 -37.32 9.10
CA PRO A 518 5.63 -38.14 9.59
C PRO A 518 5.87 -39.38 8.71
N GLY A 519 7.13 -39.61 8.33
CA GLY A 519 7.56 -40.67 7.41
C GLY A 519 7.52 -40.31 5.92
N ALA A 520 6.99 -39.13 5.54
CA ALA A 520 6.93 -38.72 4.15
C ALA A 520 8.31 -38.53 3.52
N TYR A 521 9.32 -38.09 4.30
CA TYR A 521 10.68 -37.91 3.78
C TYR A 521 11.25 -39.21 3.24
N ASP A 522 11.20 -40.28 4.03
CA ASP A 522 11.84 -41.55 3.68
C ASP A 522 11.05 -42.27 2.58
N GLN A 523 9.72 -42.15 2.59
CA GLN A 523 8.86 -42.68 1.54
C GLN A 523 9.10 -42.00 0.19
N LEU A 524 9.03 -40.66 0.13
CA LEU A 524 9.21 -39.91 -1.11
C LEU A 524 10.62 -40.09 -1.68
N LEU A 525 11.65 -40.08 -0.81
CA LEU A 525 13.03 -40.33 -1.24
C LEU A 525 13.20 -41.73 -1.82
N ARG A 526 12.61 -42.74 -1.17
CA ARG A 526 12.63 -44.12 -1.65
C ARG A 526 11.95 -44.26 -3.00
N ASP A 527 10.75 -43.72 -3.16
CA ASP A 527 10.01 -43.77 -4.42
C ASP A 527 10.76 -43.04 -5.54
N PHE A 528 11.41 -41.92 -5.22
CA PHE A 528 12.23 -41.16 -6.17
C PHE A 528 13.44 -41.95 -6.63
N VAL A 529 14.20 -42.52 -5.69
CA VAL A 529 15.38 -43.35 -5.99
C VAL A 529 15.01 -44.58 -6.80
N LEU A 530 13.94 -45.29 -6.43
CA LEU A 530 13.55 -46.52 -7.13
C LEU A 530 13.02 -46.25 -8.55
N THR A 531 12.29 -45.16 -8.73
CA THR A 531 11.80 -44.76 -10.06
C THR A 531 12.96 -44.39 -10.98
N LYS A 532 13.93 -43.59 -10.50
CA LYS A 532 15.12 -43.26 -11.29
C LYS A 532 16.01 -44.49 -11.53
N ALA A 533 16.22 -45.34 -10.52
CA ALA A 533 17.08 -46.53 -10.61
C ALA A 533 16.60 -47.57 -11.62
N ARG A 534 15.29 -47.63 -11.91
CA ARG A 534 14.73 -48.53 -12.92
C ARG A 534 15.31 -48.26 -14.31
N ASP A 535 15.48 -46.98 -14.62
CA ASP A 535 15.89 -46.49 -15.94
C ASP A 535 17.38 -46.16 -16.02
N ASP A 536 17.96 -45.50 -14.99
CA ASP A 536 19.38 -45.11 -15.00
C ASP A 536 19.96 -44.91 -13.59
N LEU A 537 21.15 -45.47 -13.34
CA LEU A 537 21.81 -45.39 -12.02
C LEU A 537 22.69 -44.15 -11.81
N THR A 538 22.85 -43.26 -12.80
CA THR A 538 23.81 -42.14 -12.75
C THR A 538 23.46 -41.14 -11.65
N ASP A 539 22.19 -40.71 -11.60
CA ASP A 539 21.72 -39.76 -10.58
C ASP A 539 21.53 -40.43 -9.22
N VAL A 540 21.17 -41.71 -9.23
CA VAL A 540 21.07 -42.54 -8.03
C VAL A 540 22.42 -42.66 -7.33
N LEU A 541 23.51 -42.86 -8.08
CA LEU A 541 24.86 -42.89 -7.53
C LEU A 541 25.19 -41.61 -6.75
N LYS A 542 24.80 -40.44 -7.27
CA LYS A 542 25.06 -39.15 -6.60
C LYS A 542 24.35 -39.09 -5.23
N ILE A 543 23.12 -39.61 -5.14
CA ILE A 543 22.35 -39.70 -3.88
C ILE A 543 23.08 -40.58 -2.85
N PHE A 544 23.61 -41.74 -3.28
CA PHE A 544 24.39 -42.62 -2.39
C PHE A 544 25.73 -41.99 -1.99
N GLN A 545 26.40 -41.26 -2.88
CA GLN A 545 27.65 -40.57 -2.57
C GLN A 545 27.47 -39.47 -1.52
N ILE A 546 26.37 -38.72 -1.56
CA ILE A 546 26.06 -37.69 -0.55
C ILE A 546 25.51 -38.28 0.76
N SER A 547 25.20 -39.58 0.77
CA SER A 547 24.67 -40.31 1.92
C SER A 547 25.66 -41.26 2.58
N LYS A 548 26.96 -41.16 2.24
CA LYS A 548 28.01 -41.93 2.91
C LYS A 548 28.02 -41.62 4.41
N THR A 549 28.32 -42.64 5.21
CA THR A 549 28.40 -42.53 6.68
C THR A 549 29.47 -41.54 7.17
N THR A 550 30.43 -41.17 6.31
CA THR A 550 31.48 -40.18 6.59
C THR A 550 31.03 -38.74 6.41
N VAL A 551 29.83 -38.50 5.87
CA VAL A 551 29.36 -37.15 5.54
C VAL A 551 28.50 -36.59 6.68
N THR A 552 28.75 -35.32 7.02
CA THR A 552 27.95 -34.56 7.99
C THR A 552 26.59 -34.25 7.38
N SER A 553 25.50 -34.74 7.99
CA SER A 553 24.11 -34.67 7.48
C SER A 553 23.91 -35.42 6.15
N PRO A 554 23.84 -36.77 6.18
CA PRO A 554 23.55 -37.56 4.99
C PRO A 554 22.08 -37.41 4.57
N MET A 555 21.82 -37.51 3.26
CA MET A 555 20.45 -37.43 2.74
C MET A 555 19.63 -38.65 3.16
N ILE A 556 20.22 -39.85 3.11
CA ILE A 556 19.66 -41.06 3.74
C ILE A 556 20.17 -41.12 5.18
N ARG A 557 19.25 -41.08 6.14
CA ARG A 557 19.58 -40.76 7.54
C ARG A 557 20.18 -41.94 8.30
N THR A 558 19.79 -43.18 7.97
CA THR A 558 20.23 -44.38 8.69
C THR A 558 21.03 -45.36 7.82
N SER A 559 22.01 -46.05 8.41
CA SER A 559 22.77 -47.13 7.74
C SER A 559 21.85 -48.26 7.24
N THR A 560 20.78 -48.57 7.98
CA THR A 560 19.81 -49.61 7.63
C THR A 560 19.00 -49.25 6.39
N GLU A 561 18.50 -48.01 6.29
CA GLU A 561 17.80 -47.54 5.08
C GLU A 561 18.75 -47.43 3.90
N LEU A 562 19.99 -46.99 4.12
CA LEU A 562 21.01 -46.91 3.07
C LEU A 562 21.26 -48.29 2.44
N MET A 563 21.44 -49.33 3.25
CA MET A 563 21.60 -50.71 2.77
C MET A 563 20.34 -51.24 2.08
N SER A 564 19.17 -51.05 2.71
CA SER A 564 17.88 -51.50 2.19
C SER A 564 17.57 -50.87 0.82
N LEU A 565 17.69 -49.55 0.72
CA LEU A 565 17.41 -48.79 -0.50
C LEU A 565 18.42 -49.11 -1.61
N ALA A 566 19.70 -49.34 -1.27
CA ALA A 566 20.70 -49.77 -2.26
C ALA A 566 20.37 -51.14 -2.83
N LEU A 567 20.00 -52.11 -1.98
CA LEU A 567 19.56 -53.43 -2.45
C LEU A 567 18.39 -53.31 -3.42
N ASP A 568 17.36 -52.56 -3.04
CA ASP A 568 16.17 -52.42 -3.87
C ASP A 568 16.45 -51.67 -5.17
N ALA A 569 17.24 -50.58 -5.14
CA ALA A 569 17.62 -49.82 -6.33
C ALA A 569 18.44 -50.67 -7.31
N LEU A 570 19.47 -51.38 -6.83
CA LEU A 570 20.37 -52.17 -7.67
C LEU A 570 19.68 -53.40 -8.28
N TYR A 571 18.75 -54.03 -7.56
CA TYR A 571 17.95 -55.13 -8.11
C TYR A 571 16.77 -54.66 -8.98
N SER A 572 16.36 -53.39 -8.91
CA SER A 572 15.30 -52.84 -9.76
C SER A 572 15.80 -52.31 -11.10
N CYS A 573 17.12 -52.12 -11.26
CA CYS A 573 17.72 -51.63 -12.50
C CYS A 573 17.50 -52.60 -13.65
N THR A 574 16.91 -52.10 -14.74
CA THR A 574 16.60 -52.88 -15.94
C THR A 574 17.76 -52.91 -16.94
N ARG A 575 18.72 -51.99 -16.80
CA ARG A 575 19.89 -51.87 -17.67
C ARG A 575 20.98 -52.87 -17.31
N ASP A 576 21.68 -53.38 -18.33
CA ASP A 576 22.73 -54.38 -18.21
C ASP A 576 24.13 -53.83 -18.49
N ASP A 577 24.26 -52.51 -18.70
CA ASP A 577 25.48 -51.83 -19.14
C ASP A 577 26.04 -50.83 -18.12
N GLN A 578 25.58 -50.87 -16.87
CA GLN A 578 25.93 -49.90 -15.81
C GLN A 578 26.72 -50.51 -14.65
N LEU A 579 27.52 -51.56 -14.90
CA LEU A 579 28.23 -52.28 -13.82
C LEU A 579 29.18 -51.37 -13.02
N ASP A 580 29.85 -50.43 -13.68
CA ASP A 580 30.72 -49.45 -13.00
C ASP A 580 29.96 -48.59 -11.99
N LEU A 581 28.72 -48.19 -12.31
CA LEU A 581 27.87 -47.41 -11.40
C LEU A 581 27.40 -48.28 -10.23
N ILE A 582 27.00 -49.53 -10.51
CA ILE A 582 26.64 -50.52 -9.49
C ILE A 582 27.78 -50.69 -8.47
N THR A 583 29.02 -50.84 -8.95
CA THR A 583 30.18 -50.99 -8.06
C THR A 583 30.42 -49.75 -7.21
N LYS A 584 30.29 -48.55 -7.79
CA LYS A 584 30.46 -47.30 -7.06
C LYS A 584 29.36 -47.08 -6.01
N ILE A 585 28.13 -47.50 -6.30
CA ILE A 585 27.03 -47.48 -5.31
C ILE A 585 27.34 -48.44 -4.16
N PHE A 586 27.79 -49.66 -4.46
CA PHE A 586 28.19 -50.64 -3.44
C PHE A 586 29.33 -50.12 -2.54
N GLU A 587 30.31 -49.42 -3.11
CA GLU A 587 31.41 -48.77 -2.35
C GLU A 587 30.94 -47.65 -1.41
N CYS A 588 29.71 -47.13 -1.56
CA CYS A 588 29.16 -46.14 -0.65
C CYS A 588 28.53 -46.75 0.62
N LEU A 589 28.38 -48.08 0.67
CA LEU A 589 27.73 -48.79 1.78
C LEU A 589 28.65 -48.95 3.01
N PRO A 590 28.08 -49.01 4.23
CA PRO A 590 28.85 -49.17 5.45
C PRO A 590 29.53 -50.53 5.54
N SER A 591 30.79 -50.54 5.96
CA SER A 591 31.55 -51.77 6.24
C SER A 591 31.10 -52.40 7.57
N HIS A 592 31.15 -53.73 7.68
CA HIS A 592 30.87 -54.50 8.92
C HIS A 592 31.62 -53.99 10.17
N SER A 593 32.73 -53.27 10.02
CA SER A 593 33.57 -52.77 11.12
C SER A 593 33.07 -51.48 11.79
N HIS A 594 32.26 -50.67 11.10
CA HIS A 594 31.87 -49.34 11.59
C HIS A 594 30.55 -49.31 12.39
N ASP A 595 29.73 -50.37 12.31
CA ASP A 595 28.39 -50.45 12.93
C ASP A 595 28.31 -51.41 14.15
N ALA A 596 29.45 -51.77 14.75
CA ALA A 596 29.54 -52.74 15.86
C ALA A 596 28.77 -52.35 17.14
N GLN A 597 28.18 -51.15 17.22
CA GLN A 597 27.29 -50.72 18.31
C GLN A 597 25.78 -50.97 18.04
N SER A 598 25.36 -51.32 16.81
CA SER A 598 23.96 -51.48 16.40
C SER A 598 23.58 -52.96 16.25
N ASN A 599 23.37 -53.67 17.36
CA ASN A 599 22.98 -55.09 17.36
C ASN A 599 21.49 -55.33 17.04
N SER A 600 20.91 -54.62 16.07
CA SER A 600 19.53 -54.89 15.64
C SER A 600 19.49 -56.12 14.72
N SER A 601 18.50 -56.99 14.90
CA SER A 601 18.34 -58.22 14.10
C SER A 601 18.18 -57.92 12.60
N GLU A 602 17.61 -56.77 12.27
CA GLU A 602 17.44 -56.28 10.91
C GLU A 602 18.76 -55.84 10.27
N ASN A 603 19.63 -55.14 11.01
CA ASN A 603 20.94 -54.72 10.51
C ASN A 603 21.82 -55.95 10.15
N VAL A 604 21.83 -56.99 10.99
CA VAL A 604 22.52 -58.26 10.70
C VAL A 604 21.96 -58.96 9.44
N ARG A 605 20.63 -58.92 9.25
CA ARG A 605 19.99 -59.49 8.07
C ARG A 605 20.38 -58.72 6.80
N LEU A 606 20.38 -57.39 6.85
CA LEU A 606 20.75 -56.53 5.73
C LEU A 606 22.22 -56.73 5.34
N HIS A 607 23.15 -56.78 6.31
CA HIS A 607 24.55 -57.07 6.00
C HIS A 607 24.75 -58.42 5.29
N LYS A 608 24.03 -59.48 5.71
CA LYS A 608 24.06 -60.76 4.98
C LYS A 608 23.55 -60.63 3.54
N GLN A 609 22.55 -59.78 3.29
CA GLN A 609 22.05 -59.51 1.95
C GLN A 609 23.04 -58.65 1.13
N ILE A 610 23.79 -57.75 1.77
CA ILE A 610 24.89 -57.01 1.14
C ILE A 610 26.05 -57.94 0.78
N ASP A 611 26.42 -58.88 1.65
CA ASP A 611 27.43 -59.91 1.35
C ASP A 611 27.00 -60.77 0.15
N HIS A 612 25.69 -61.03 0.02
CA HIS A 612 25.11 -61.73 -1.12
C HIS A 612 25.14 -60.89 -2.41
N LEU A 613 24.81 -59.60 -2.29
CA LEU A 613 24.93 -58.65 -3.38
C LEU A 613 26.38 -58.54 -3.89
N GLU A 614 27.38 -58.55 -3.00
CA GLU A 614 28.79 -58.56 -3.38
C GLU A 614 29.14 -59.78 -4.26
N GLN A 615 28.60 -60.95 -3.92
CA GLN A 615 28.76 -62.17 -4.72
C GLN A 615 28.09 -62.04 -6.09
N HIS A 616 26.90 -61.43 -6.16
CA HIS A 616 26.22 -61.13 -7.43
C HIS A 616 26.99 -60.13 -8.29
N ILE A 617 27.56 -59.07 -7.69
CA ILE A 617 28.40 -58.10 -8.39
C ILE A 617 29.68 -58.78 -8.91
N CYS A 618 30.29 -59.66 -8.13
CA CYS A 618 31.43 -60.47 -8.60
C CYS A 618 31.04 -61.34 -9.81
N ALA A 619 29.86 -61.97 -9.77
CA ALA A 619 29.37 -62.75 -10.91
C ALA A 619 29.12 -61.89 -12.14
N ALA A 620 28.51 -60.71 -11.98
CA ALA A 620 28.31 -59.75 -13.06
C ALA A 620 29.64 -59.30 -13.69
N LYS A 621 30.69 -59.04 -12.88
CA LYS A 621 32.04 -58.71 -13.37
C LYS A 621 32.64 -59.83 -14.22
N ILE A 622 32.48 -61.08 -13.79
CA ILE A 622 32.95 -62.25 -14.54
C ILE A 622 32.20 -62.38 -15.87
N PHE A 623 30.88 -62.19 -15.85
CA PHE A 623 30.08 -62.23 -17.07
C PHE A 623 30.47 -61.12 -18.05
N GLU A 624 30.63 -59.88 -17.58
CA GLU A 624 31.00 -58.74 -18.44
C GLU A 624 32.42 -58.89 -19.02
N ALA A 625 33.39 -59.35 -18.23
CA ALA A 625 34.75 -59.68 -18.71
C ALA A 625 34.75 -60.77 -19.80
N ASN A 626 33.65 -61.52 -19.90
CA ASN A 626 33.40 -62.53 -20.92
C ASN A 626 32.39 -62.11 -22.00
N ASN A 627 32.12 -60.80 -22.13
CA ASN A 627 31.17 -60.20 -23.07
C ASN A 627 29.72 -60.67 -22.88
N MET A 628 29.34 -61.08 -21.68
CA MET A 628 27.96 -61.36 -21.32
C MET A 628 27.44 -60.29 -20.38
N LYS A 629 26.43 -59.54 -20.83
CA LYS A 629 25.75 -58.53 -20.02
C LYS A 629 24.50 -59.15 -19.41
N ASN A 630 24.35 -59.04 -18.10
CA ASN A 630 23.24 -59.56 -17.33
C ASN A 630 22.88 -58.54 -16.25
N THR A 631 21.59 -58.33 -16.01
CA THR A 631 21.14 -57.52 -14.88
C THR A 631 21.33 -58.28 -13.57
N LEU A 632 21.52 -57.56 -12.45
CA LEU A 632 21.60 -58.18 -11.13
C LEU A 632 20.30 -58.90 -10.76
N ALA A 633 19.16 -58.39 -11.22
CA ALA A 633 17.85 -59.03 -11.05
C ALA A 633 17.83 -60.42 -11.69
N TYR A 634 18.34 -60.54 -12.91
CA TYR A 634 18.42 -61.81 -13.61
C TYR A 634 19.36 -62.79 -12.90
N ILE A 635 20.54 -62.33 -12.46
CA ILE A 635 21.48 -63.16 -11.67
C ILE A 635 20.80 -63.71 -10.41
N LYS A 636 20.12 -62.86 -9.64
CA LYS A 636 19.37 -63.25 -8.44
C LYS A 636 18.26 -64.26 -8.74
N SER A 637 17.54 -64.10 -9.85
CA SER A 637 16.50 -65.06 -10.26
C SER A 637 17.07 -66.41 -10.70
N SER A 638 18.22 -66.39 -11.38
CA SER A 638 18.88 -67.58 -11.90
C SER A 638 19.60 -68.41 -10.84
N GLU A 639 19.99 -67.81 -9.71
CA GLU A 639 20.80 -68.44 -8.66
C GLU A 639 20.25 -69.80 -8.18
N ASN A 640 18.91 -69.90 -8.06
CA ASN A 640 18.22 -71.09 -7.56
C ASN A 640 17.61 -71.95 -8.67
N ASP A 641 17.76 -71.56 -9.93
CA ASP A 641 17.28 -72.32 -11.09
C ASP A 641 18.42 -73.15 -11.70
N PRO A 642 18.42 -74.48 -11.54
CA PRO A 642 19.50 -75.32 -12.03
C PRO A 642 19.58 -75.37 -13.56
N GLU A 643 18.48 -75.18 -14.29
CA GLU A 643 18.47 -75.22 -15.76
C GLU A 643 19.04 -73.92 -16.35
N GLU A 644 18.57 -72.76 -15.86
CA GLU A 644 19.09 -71.46 -16.27
C GLU A 644 20.56 -71.29 -15.87
N SER A 645 20.93 -71.71 -14.66
CA SER A 645 22.32 -71.70 -14.20
C SER A 645 23.23 -72.53 -15.12
N ARG A 646 22.75 -73.69 -15.60
CA ARG A 646 23.55 -74.57 -16.49
C ARG A 646 23.68 -73.92 -17.85
N THR A 647 22.59 -73.34 -18.34
CA THR A 647 22.55 -72.60 -19.60
C THR A 647 23.52 -71.42 -19.57
N LEU A 648 23.61 -70.70 -18.46
CA LEU A 648 24.57 -69.60 -18.27
C LEU A 648 26.02 -70.07 -18.31
N MET A 649 26.37 -71.16 -17.61
CA MET A 649 27.73 -71.72 -17.64
C MET A 649 28.12 -72.20 -19.04
N VAL A 650 27.20 -72.88 -19.73
CA VAL A 650 27.41 -73.33 -21.12
C VAL A 650 27.54 -72.15 -22.08
N ARG A 651 26.74 -71.09 -21.89
CA ARG A 651 26.82 -69.88 -22.70
C ARG A 651 28.16 -69.17 -22.50
N LEU A 652 28.62 -69.07 -21.25
CA LEU A 652 29.93 -68.50 -20.89
C LEU A 652 31.08 -69.23 -21.60
N THR A 653 31.13 -70.56 -21.51
CA THR A 653 32.20 -71.37 -22.13
C THR A 653 32.12 -71.38 -23.65
N ARG A 654 30.91 -71.37 -24.24
CA ARG A 654 30.72 -71.27 -25.70
C ARG A 654 31.04 -69.88 -26.25
N MET A 655 30.84 -68.82 -25.48
CA MET A 655 31.22 -67.47 -25.90
C MET A 655 32.73 -67.29 -25.88
N ALA A 656 33.40 -67.88 -24.88
CA ALA A 656 34.85 -67.95 -24.82
C ALA A 656 35.46 -68.67 -26.05
N SER A 657 34.86 -69.76 -26.54
CA SER A 657 35.32 -70.47 -27.74
C SER A 657 35.04 -69.75 -29.06
N LYS A 658 34.15 -68.75 -29.07
CA LYS A 658 33.75 -67.97 -30.26
C LYS A 658 34.43 -66.59 -30.35
N ARG A 659 35.38 -66.28 -29.47
CA ARG A 659 36.14 -65.01 -29.53
C ARG A 659 36.95 -64.91 -30.82
N SER A 660 37.13 -63.69 -31.33
CA SER A 660 37.83 -63.40 -32.59
C SER A 660 39.32 -63.81 -32.57
N LEU A 661 39.91 -63.84 -31.39
CA LEU A 661 41.22 -64.43 -31.12
C LEU A 661 41.02 -65.67 -30.22
N PRO A 662 41.63 -66.82 -30.55
CA PRO A 662 41.60 -67.99 -29.69
C PRO A 662 42.33 -67.71 -28.37
N LEU A 663 41.72 -68.13 -27.26
CA LEU A 663 42.25 -67.93 -25.92
C LEU A 663 43.58 -68.68 -25.73
N ASN A 664 44.53 -68.04 -25.05
CA ASN A 664 45.78 -68.67 -24.65
C ASN A 664 45.60 -69.58 -23.40
N GLU A 665 46.61 -70.38 -23.05
CA GLU A 665 46.54 -71.32 -21.92
C GLU A 665 46.21 -70.65 -20.58
N MET A 666 46.77 -69.45 -20.32
CA MET A 666 46.47 -68.69 -19.10
C MET A 666 45.04 -68.16 -19.07
N GLU A 667 44.48 -67.77 -20.22
CA GLU A 667 43.10 -67.29 -20.33
C GLU A 667 42.09 -68.44 -20.19
N TRP A 668 42.42 -69.65 -20.65
CA TRP A 668 41.63 -70.85 -20.39
C TRP A 668 41.64 -71.25 -18.91
N LEU A 669 42.80 -71.16 -18.25
CA LEU A 669 42.91 -71.37 -16.80
C LEU A 669 42.08 -70.33 -16.03
N LYS A 670 42.14 -69.05 -16.44
CA LYS A 670 41.33 -67.98 -15.86
C LYS A 670 39.83 -68.23 -16.05
N LEU A 671 39.40 -68.64 -17.25
CA LEU A 671 38.00 -68.98 -17.50
C LEU A 671 37.53 -70.15 -16.63
N HIS A 672 38.37 -71.17 -16.43
CA HIS A 672 38.06 -72.26 -15.52
C HIS A 672 37.91 -71.76 -14.08
N GLU A 673 38.82 -70.90 -13.61
CA GLU A 673 38.73 -70.26 -12.30
C GLU A 673 37.47 -69.40 -12.16
N ASP A 674 37.11 -68.63 -13.19
CA ASP A 674 35.90 -67.82 -13.26
C ASP A 674 34.64 -68.69 -13.12
N VAL A 675 34.53 -69.78 -13.90
CA VAL A 675 33.40 -70.74 -13.83
C VAL A 675 33.31 -71.40 -12.44
N MET A 676 34.45 -71.82 -11.88
CA MET A 676 34.49 -72.42 -10.55
C MET A 676 34.14 -71.41 -9.44
N THR A 677 34.53 -70.16 -9.62
CA THR A 677 34.18 -69.06 -8.71
C THR A 677 32.69 -68.76 -8.75
N LEU A 678 32.10 -68.71 -9.95
CA LEU A 678 30.66 -68.54 -10.15
C LEU A 678 29.86 -69.65 -9.47
N GLN A 679 30.28 -70.92 -9.63
CA GLN A 679 29.66 -72.07 -8.97
C GLN A 679 29.77 -72.00 -7.44
N ALA A 680 30.95 -71.65 -6.92
CA ALA A 680 31.20 -71.64 -5.48
C ALA A 680 30.46 -70.51 -4.76
N LYS A 681 30.42 -69.32 -5.37
CA LYS A 681 29.84 -68.12 -4.78
C LYS A 681 28.33 -68.03 -5.01
N VAL A 682 27.87 -68.11 -6.25
CA VAL A 682 26.47 -67.82 -6.63
C VAL A 682 25.69 -69.09 -7.00
N TYR A 683 26.18 -69.87 -7.96
CA TYR A 683 25.40 -70.97 -8.58
C TYR A 683 25.61 -72.32 -7.88
N ARG A 684 25.27 -72.38 -6.58
CA ARG A 684 25.44 -73.59 -5.75
C ARG A 684 24.46 -74.71 -6.10
N CYS A 685 23.42 -74.41 -6.86
CA CYS A 685 22.44 -75.38 -7.37
C CYS A 685 23.06 -76.38 -8.38
N ILE A 686 24.23 -76.07 -8.93
CA ILE A 686 24.96 -76.94 -9.87
C ILE A 686 26.17 -77.58 -9.20
N SER A 687 26.37 -78.88 -9.43
CA SER A 687 27.54 -79.59 -8.93
C SER A 687 28.82 -79.19 -9.68
N ARG A 688 29.95 -79.18 -8.97
CA ARG A 688 31.28 -78.94 -9.58
C ARG A 688 31.62 -79.90 -10.72
N ALA A 689 31.02 -81.09 -10.76
CA ALA A 689 31.20 -82.03 -11.86
C ALA A 689 30.59 -81.51 -13.16
N VAL A 690 29.38 -80.93 -13.08
CA VAL A 690 28.66 -80.37 -14.24
C VAL A 690 29.33 -79.10 -14.79
N CYS A 691 30.07 -78.35 -13.96
CA CYS A 691 30.86 -77.21 -14.44
C CYS A 691 32.18 -77.60 -15.11
N ARG A 692 32.67 -78.83 -14.86
CA ARG A 692 33.89 -79.38 -15.48
C ARG A 692 33.61 -80.11 -16.78
N GLU A 693 32.41 -80.71 -16.87
CA GLU A 693 31.81 -81.24 -18.10
C GLU A 693 31.48 -80.11 -19.07
#